data_AF-A0A1B6EW42-F1
#
_entry.id   AF-A0A1B6EW42-F1
#
_cell.length_a   1.000
_cell.length_b   1.000
_cell.length_c   1.000
_cell.angle_alpha   90.00
_cell.angle_beta   90.00
_cell.angle_gamma   90.00
#
_symmetry.space_group_name_H-M   'P 1'
#
loop_
_entity.id
_entity.type
_entity.pdbx_description
1 polymer ?
#
loop_
_entity_poly.entity_id
_entity_poly.type
_entity_poly.pdbx_seq_one_letter_code
_entity_poly.pdbx_strand_id
1 'polypeptide(L)'
;QFTSDQLWRYFTDLKSPDFDTYLALVHTRFSTNTFPSWERAHPLRMLAHNGEINTLRGNVNLMKAREGVMHSPYVKDLKSLYPVVEPNLSDSGSLDCVLEFLVMAGKRDLPEAVMTMVPEAWQNDRTMPDEKRDFYHWAACAMEPWDGPALLTFTDGRYIGAILDRNGLRPSRFYVLKDNIMVMASEVGVYDTDPANVALKSRLKPGRMLLVDTQEKRIIQDVELKMRIAKSRPHSDWLKEEITMEELRAASSVVPESPAAVVANGEMKEELTEHDMTRIWGGDRRISLFGYSIETINMLLLPMIRTKKEALGSMGNDAPLACLSQFQPLPYEYFKQLFAQVTNPPIDPFREKIVMSLMCPIGPEQNILQPSAKQCHRLMLPQPIISLRDLKVLKKNTHRGWKTKEIDVTFAKEEGPEGLEKTLNRVCDEAAQAARDGYQLIVLSDRKAGANRVPVSMLLALGATHHHLIEERQRMKVGLILETGEAREVHHVCVLLGYGADGICPFFVFEMAKSLREEGVLEPALTDEVLYKNYSEAMERGISKVMAKMGISTLQSYKGAQIFEAVGLAEEVINKCFKGTPSRIGGVTFKVLAKEAYERHHLAYSDKDMLVLRNPGLYHWRQGGEKHINDPVSLANLQEAAVNKSTNAYDRFRESTLDSVRDCTIRGQLEFVPSDNPVDISEVEPASEIVKRFATGAMSFGSISLEAHQTLAVAMNKVGGKSNTGEGGENPDRYLNQDPDFNRRSAIKQVASGRFGVTISYLANSDDLQIKMAQGAKPGEGGELPGYKVTEDIAKTRHSVAGVGLISPPPHHDIYSIEDLAELIYDLKCANPNARISVKLVSEVGVGVVASGVAKGKAEHIVISGHDGGTGASSWTGIKSAGLPWELGIAETHQVLVLNNLRSRVIVQADGQIRTGFDVVVAALLGADEFGFSTAPLIVMGCTMMRKCHLNTCPVGIATQDPELRKKFAGKPEHVINYLFMLAEEIRGHMASLGIRKFQDLIGRTDLLRTYENNSNPKAKLLNLGLILKNALHMRPGVNIVGGSERQDFQLEKRLDNKLIELAQPVIDGKQPNINIDMEINNECRAFASTLSYHIAKKYGDEGLPDHSININLKGSAGQSFCAFMSKGVHVTLEGDANDYVGKGLSGGEIVIYPPKTSDFDTITNVIVGNVCLYGATSGKAFFRGIAAERFSVRNSG
;
A
#
# COMPACT_ATOMS: atom_id res chain seq x y z
N GLN A 1 15.90 -22.09 -15.98
CA GLN A 1 16.65 -21.46 -14.87
C GLN A 1 16.99 -22.55 -13.86
N PHE A 2 18.17 -22.44 -13.25
CA PHE A 2 18.77 -23.43 -12.36
C PHE A 2 18.53 -23.06 -10.89
N THR A 3 18.56 -24.04 -9.99
CA THR A 3 18.84 -23.79 -8.58
C THR A 3 20.33 -23.47 -8.39
N SER A 4 20.70 -22.89 -7.23
CA SER A 4 22.10 -22.54 -6.94
C SER A 4 23.04 -23.75 -7.03
N ASP A 5 22.62 -24.93 -6.56
CA ASP A 5 23.41 -26.17 -6.65
C ASP A 5 23.58 -26.69 -8.09
N GLN A 6 22.60 -26.41 -8.95
CA GLN A 6 22.63 -26.83 -10.34
C GLN A 6 23.60 -25.99 -11.18
N LEU A 7 23.97 -24.78 -10.73
CA LEU A 7 24.91 -23.90 -11.43
C LEU A 7 26.24 -24.63 -11.71
N TRP A 8 26.80 -25.27 -10.69
CA TRP A 8 28.05 -26.05 -10.76
C TRP A 8 27.95 -27.29 -11.66
N ARG A 9 26.74 -27.80 -11.88
CA ARG A 9 26.51 -28.96 -12.77
C ARG A 9 26.38 -28.54 -14.22
N TYR A 10 25.86 -27.34 -14.46
CA TYR A 10 25.62 -26.84 -15.81
C TYR A 10 26.84 -26.13 -16.40
N PHE A 11 27.47 -25.21 -15.65
CA PHE A 11 28.69 -24.53 -16.07
C PHE A 11 29.92 -25.23 -15.48
N THR A 12 30.44 -26.20 -16.21
CA THR A 12 31.64 -26.96 -15.79
C THR A 12 32.89 -26.11 -15.71
N ASP A 13 32.94 -24.98 -16.43
CA ASP A 13 34.05 -24.03 -16.38
C ASP A 13 34.30 -23.50 -14.96
N LEU A 14 33.25 -23.32 -14.16
CA LEU A 14 33.34 -22.88 -12.76
C LEU A 14 34.02 -23.92 -11.85
N LYS A 15 34.12 -25.18 -12.27
CA LYS A 15 34.83 -26.24 -11.54
C LYS A 15 36.29 -26.37 -11.98
N SER A 16 36.69 -25.67 -13.04
CA SER A 16 38.07 -25.73 -13.51
C SER A 16 38.99 -25.09 -12.46
N PRO A 17 40.10 -25.75 -12.08
CA PRO A 17 41.10 -25.10 -11.23
C PRO A 17 41.78 -23.91 -11.93
N ASP A 18 41.66 -23.78 -13.26
CA ASP A 18 42.16 -22.62 -14.01
C ASP A 18 41.22 -21.40 -13.92
N PHE A 19 40.02 -21.54 -13.33
CA PHE A 19 39.05 -20.46 -13.16
C PHE A 19 39.37 -19.64 -11.91
N ASP A 20 40.39 -18.77 -12.01
CA ASP A 20 40.81 -17.88 -10.93
C ASP A 20 40.19 -16.48 -11.06
N THR A 21 39.77 -15.91 -9.93
CA THR A 21 39.28 -14.52 -9.87
C THR A 21 39.60 -13.87 -8.53
N TYR A 22 39.81 -12.54 -8.55
CA TYR A 22 39.91 -11.71 -7.35
C TYR A 22 38.55 -11.13 -6.91
N LEU A 23 37.48 -11.34 -7.71
CA LEU A 23 36.15 -10.78 -7.50
C LEU A 23 35.08 -11.79 -7.96
N ALA A 24 34.10 -12.04 -7.11
CA ALA A 24 32.92 -12.83 -7.46
C ALA A 24 31.64 -12.12 -6.99
N LEU A 25 30.63 -12.09 -7.86
CA LEU A 25 29.29 -11.63 -7.53
C LEU A 25 28.28 -12.71 -7.90
N VAL A 26 27.50 -13.15 -6.92
CA VAL A 26 26.51 -14.22 -7.07
C VAL A 26 25.14 -13.69 -6.63
N HIS A 27 24.09 -14.05 -7.35
CA HIS A 27 22.73 -13.65 -7.01
C HIS A 27 21.73 -14.76 -7.33
N THR A 28 20.82 -15.01 -6.38
CA THR A 28 19.68 -15.92 -6.59
C THR A 28 18.39 -15.10 -6.53
N ARG A 29 17.57 -15.20 -7.58
CA ARG A 29 16.35 -14.38 -7.72
C ARG A 29 15.09 -15.17 -7.31
N PHE A 30 14.25 -14.57 -6.48
CA PHE A 30 12.87 -15.02 -6.28
C PHE A 30 11.95 -14.31 -7.29
N SER A 31 11.19 -15.07 -8.09
CA SER A 31 10.21 -14.49 -9.02
C SER A 31 8.78 -14.70 -8.53
N THR A 32 7.89 -13.79 -8.89
CA THR A 32 6.44 -13.88 -8.67
C THR A 32 5.72 -14.73 -9.74
N ASN A 33 6.45 -15.49 -10.55
CA ASN A 33 5.89 -16.35 -11.61
C ASN A 33 6.58 -17.72 -11.65
N THR A 34 6.06 -18.62 -12.47
CA THR A 34 6.63 -19.95 -12.74
C THR A 34 7.29 -20.06 -14.11
N PHE A 35 7.20 -19.01 -14.93
CA PHE A 35 7.83 -18.94 -16.26
C PHE A 35 9.28 -18.45 -16.14
N PRO A 36 10.28 -19.30 -16.39
CA PRO A 36 11.68 -18.87 -16.35
C PRO A 36 11.97 -17.94 -17.54
N SER A 37 12.62 -16.80 -17.27
CA SER A 37 13.12 -15.88 -18.30
C SER A 37 14.62 -15.69 -18.07
N TRP A 38 15.43 -16.20 -18.99
CA TRP A 38 16.89 -16.24 -18.86
C TRP A 38 17.51 -14.84 -18.84
N GLU A 39 16.99 -13.92 -19.64
CA GLU A 39 17.43 -12.52 -19.71
C GLU A 39 17.19 -11.74 -18.40
N ARG A 40 16.33 -12.25 -17.50
CA ARG A 40 16.01 -11.64 -16.19
C ARG A 40 16.80 -12.29 -15.04
N ALA A 41 17.71 -13.21 -15.33
CA ALA A 41 18.65 -13.71 -14.33
C ALA A 41 19.71 -12.63 -14.04
N HIS A 42 20.30 -12.71 -12.86
CA HIS A 42 21.34 -11.80 -12.39
C HIS A 42 22.64 -12.60 -12.16
N PRO A 43 23.81 -11.93 -12.05
CA PRO A 43 24.05 -10.48 -12.18
C PRO A 43 23.74 -9.90 -13.57
N LEU A 44 23.48 -8.59 -13.64
CA LEU A 44 23.31 -7.83 -14.88
C LEU A 44 24.68 -7.30 -15.36
N ARG A 45 24.71 -6.24 -16.20
CA ARG A 45 25.97 -5.75 -16.79
C ARG A 45 26.85 -5.07 -15.75
N MET A 46 26.26 -4.21 -14.92
CA MET A 46 26.98 -3.47 -13.87
C MET A 46 26.51 -3.80 -12.46
N LEU A 47 25.29 -4.31 -12.30
CA LEU A 47 24.69 -4.52 -10.97
C LEU A 47 24.02 -5.87 -10.75
N ALA A 48 23.89 -6.26 -9.48
CA ALA A 48 22.85 -7.17 -9.01
C ALA A 48 22.01 -6.49 -7.93
N HIS A 49 20.70 -6.74 -7.97
CA HIS A 49 19.70 -6.08 -7.15
C HIS A 49 18.86 -7.12 -6.44
N ASN A 50 18.87 -7.05 -5.11
CA ASN A 50 17.88 -7.71 -4.27
C ASN A 50 16.94 -6.65 -3.72
N GLY A 51 15.68 -6.67 -4.15
CA GLY A 51 14.72 -5.61 -3.86
C GLY A 51 13.71 -5.38 -4.99
N GLU A 52 13.02 -4.24 -4.94
CA GLU A 52 12.02 -3.82 -5.93
C GLU A 52 12.01 -2.28 -6.02
N ILE A 53 12.08 -1.71 -7.23
CA ILE A 53 11.97 -0.25 -7.44
C ILE A 53 10.50 0.18 -7.55
N ASN A 54 9.96 0.81 -6.50
CA ASN A 54 8.54 1.17 -6.40
C ASN A 54 8.15 2.47 -7.14
N THR A 55 9.13 3.17 -7.72
CA THR A 55 8.97 4.42 -8.49
C THR A 55 9.24 4.25 -9.98
N LEU A 56 9.42 3.01 -10.44
CA LEU A 56 9.92 2.66 -11.78
C LEU A 56 9.27 3.45 -12.92
N ARG A 57 7.93 3.52 -12.97
CA ARG A 57 7.23 4.18 -14.08
C ARG A 57 7.57 5.68 -14.18
N GLY A 58 7.66 6.36 -13.04
CA GLY A 58 8.06 7.77 -13.00
C GLY A 58 9.49 7.95 -13.50
N ASN A 59 10.41 7.13 -12.98
CA ASN A 59 11.83 7.19 -13.34
C ASN A 59 12.05 6.94 -14.85
N VAL A 60 11.37 5.94 -15.42
CA VAL A 60 11.45 5.64 -16.86
C VAL A 60 10.87 6.77 -17.70
N ASN A 61 9.72 7.33 -17.31
CA ASN A 61 9.10 8.46 -18.02
C ASN A 61 9.97 9.72 -17.98
N LEU A 62 10.60 10.02 -16.84
CA LEU A 62 11.48 11.16 -16.70
C LEU A 62 12.79 10.97 -17.47
N MET A 63 13.35 9.75 -17.50
CA MET A 63 14.48 9.46 -18.39
C MET A 63 14.14 9.62 -19.88
N LYS A 64 12.96 9.18 -20.32
CA LYS A 64 12.47 9.44 -21.68
C LYS A 64 12.38 10.94 -21.97
N ALA A 65 11.89 11.73 -21.00
CA ALA A 65 11.79 13.18 -21.15
C ALA A 65 13.17 13.87 -21.23
N ARG A 66 14.18 13.35 -20.51
CA ARG A 66 15.56 13.87 -20.53
C ARG A 66 16.27 13.72 -21.87
N GLU A 67 15.84 12.79 -22.73
CA GLU A 67 16.37 12.64 -24.09
C GLU A 67 16.31 13.93 -24.93
N GLY A 68 15.41 14.87 -24.57
CA GLY A 68 15.28 16.17 -25.23
C GLY A 68 16.31 17.23 -24.83
N VAL A 69 17.05 17.03 -23.74
CA VAL A 69 18.03 18.01 -23.20
C VAL A 69 19.46 17.45 -23.06
N MET A 70 19.62 16.13 -23.14
CA MET A 70 20.90 15.46 -22.98
C MET A 70 21.85 15.67 -24.17
N HIS A 71 23.13 15.86 -23.85
CA HIS A 71 24.24 15.82 -24.81
C HIS A 71 25.49 15.25 -24.13
N SER A 72 26.33 14.52 -24.87
CA SER A 72 27.59 13.98 -24.37
C SER A 72 28.77 14.49 -25.20
N PRO A 73 29.89 14.91 -24.59
CA PRO A 73 31.10 15.24 -25.32
C PRO A 73 31.88 13.97 -25.74
N TYR A 74 31.52 12.80 -25.17
CA TYR A 74 32.24 11.54 -25.34
C TYR A 74 31.58 10.61 -26.36
N VAL A 75 30.27 10.77 -26.60
CA VAL A 75 29.48 9.96 -27.54
C VAL A 75 28.98 10.86 -28.66
N LYS A 76 29.49 10.63 -29.88
CA LYS A 76 29.15 11.47 -31.05
C LYS A 76 27.68 11.38 -31.47
N ASP A 77 27.10 10.17 -31.46
CA ASP A 77 25.70 9.94 -31.80
C ASP A 77 24.93 9.39 -30.59
N LEU A 78 24.58 10.28 -29.66
CA LEU A 78 23.84 9.92 -28.45
C LEU A 78 22.45 9.34 -28.77
N LYS A 79 21.85 9.70 -29.91
CA LYS A 79 20.50 9.24 -30.31
C LYS A 79 20.48 7.75 -30.64
N SER A 80 21.61 7.16 -31.06
CA SER A 80 21.74 5.72 -31.26
C SER A 80 21.59 4.89 -29.98
N LEU A 81 21.74 5.53 -28.81
CA LEU A 81 21.57 4.92 -27.49
C LEU A 81 20.16 5.13 -26.91
N TYR A 82 19.22 5.69 -27.69
CA TYR A 82 17.85 5.91 -27.25
C TYR A 82 16.91 4.79 -27.75
N PRO A 83 15.91 4.36 -26.96
CA PRO A 83 15.63 4.83 -25.61
C PRO A 83 16.68 4.35 -24.60
N VAL A 84 17.03 5.19 -23.63
CA VAL A 84 18.05 4.82 -22.60
C VAL A 84 17.60 3.61 -21.80
N VAL A 85 16.30 3.53 -21.48
CA VAL A 85 15.70 2.35 -20.85
C VAL A 85 15.01 1.52 -21.92
N GLU A 86 15.48 0.29 -22.12
CA GLU A 86 14.86 -0.62 -23.08
C GLU A 86 13.45 -1.06 -22.61
N PRO A 87 12.46 -1.18 -23.51
CA PRO A 87 11.13 -1.67 -23.15
C PRO A 87 11.16 -3.11 -22.60
N ASN A 88 10.20 -3.44 -21.72
CA ASN A 88 9.94 -4.79 -21.19
C ASN A 88 11.02 -5.41 -20.28
N LEU A 89 12.01 -4.63 -19.86
CA LEU A 89 12.96 -5.04 -18.82
C LEU A 89 12.29 -5.17 -17.45
N SER A 90 12.97 -5.87 -16.53
CA SER A 90 12.65 -5.75 -15.11
C SER A 90 12.98 -4.34 -14.60
N ASP A 91 12.50 -4.03 -13.41
CA ASP A 91 12.88 -2.85 -12.65
C ASP A 91 14.42 -2.73 -12.53
N SER A 92 15.07 -3.84 -12.22
CA SER A 92 16.51 -3.97 -12.03
C SER A 92 17.28 -3.81 -13.34
N GLY A 93 16.74 -4.35 -14.44
CA GLY A 93 17.30 -4.15 -15.79
C GLY A 93 17.19 -2.69 -16.22
N SER A 94 16.08 -2.03 -15.90
CA SER A 94 15.89 -0.60 -16.18
C SER A 94 16.88 0.26 -15.39
N LEU A 95 17.12 -0.07 -14.12
CA LEU A 95 18.11 0.58 -13.27
C LEU A 95 19.54 0.39 -13.82
N ASP A 96 19.90 -0.83 -14.26
CA ASP A 96 21.20 -1.15 -14.84
C ASP A 96 21.46 -0.35 -16.13
N CYS A 97 20.45 -0.20 -16.99
CA CYS A 97 20.56 0.62 -18.20
C CYS A 97 20.92 2.08 -17.90
N VAL A 98 20.27 2.69 -16.91
CA VAL A 98 20.54 4.09 -16.54
C VAL A 98 21.91 4.21 -15.87
N LEU A 99 22.28 3.27 -15.01
CA LEU A 99 23.59 3.25 -14.36
C LEU A 99 24.72 3.15 -15.40
N GLU A 100 24.61 2.19 -16.31
CA GLU A 100 25.55 2.00 -17.43
C GLU A 100 25.63 3.26 -18.30
N PHE A 101 24.48 3.87 -18.61
CA PHE A 101 24.43 5.10 -19.40
C PHE A 101 25.14 6.28 -18.72
N LEU A 102 24.92 6.50 -17.42
CA LEU A 102 25.58 7.58 -16.66
C LEU A 102 27.10 7.37 -16.59
N VAL A 103 27.56 6.13 -16.39
CA VAL A 103 28.99 5.80 -16.31
C VAL A 103 29.65 5.92 -17.69
N MET A 104 29.09 5.28 -18.72
CA MET A 104 29.71 5.19 -20.04
C MET A 104 29.58 6.47 -20.87
N ALA A 105 28.36 7.03 -20.97
CA ALA A 105 28.09 8.21 -21.78
C ALA A 105 28.38 9.53 -21.04
N GLY A 106 28.28 9.53 -19.71
CA GLY A 106 28.58 10.69 -18.85
C GLY A 106 30.02 10.74 -18.32
N LYS A 107 30.77 9.62 -18.38
CA LYS A 107 32.08 9.45 -17.72
C LYS A 107 32.04 9.79 -16.23
N ARG A 108 30.92 9.45 -15.57
CA ARG A 108 30.76 9.57 -14.12
C ARG A 108 31.43 8.39 -13.43
N ASP A 109 32.11 8.63 -12.31
CA ASP A 109 32.65 7.56 -11.47
C ASP A 109 31.51 6.68 -10.96
N LEU A 110 31.68 5.36 -10.95
CA LEU A 110 30.62 4.40 -10.62
C LEU A 110 29.96 4.70 -9.24
N PRO A 111 30.73 4.90 -8.15
CA PRO A 111 30.18 5.34 -6.86
C PRO A 111 29.36 6.63 -6.93
N GLU A 112 29.78 7.63 -7.71
CA GLU A 112 29.04 8.90 -7.85
C GLU A 112 27.71 8.69 -8.59
N ALA A 113 27.70 7.85 -9.63
CA ALA A 113 26.47 7.50 -10.35
C ALA A 113 25.47 6.79 -9.43
N VAL A 114 25.93 5.81 -8.66
CA VAL A 114 25.11 5.12 -7.64
C VAL A 114 24.59 6.09 -6.58
N MET A 115 25.43 6.99 -6.05
CA MET A 115 25.00 8.01 -5.09
C MET A 115 23.97 8.99 -5.64
N THR A 116 23.98 9.24 -6.96
CA THR A 116 22.99 10.10 -7.63
C THR A 116 21.64 9.39 -7.73
N MET A 117 21.64 8.12 -8.13
CA MET A 117 20.42 7.34 -8.37
C MET A 117 19.75 6.89 -7.07
N VAL A 118 20.54 6.52 -6.04
CA VAL A 118 20.06 6.03 -4.74
C VAL A 118 20.65 6.89 -3.61
N PRO A 119 20.18 8.15 -3.45
CA PRO A 119 20.74 9.07 -2.48
C PRO A 119 20.27 8.78 -1.04
N GLU A 120 21.14 9.08 -0.07
CA GLU A 120 20.79 9.10 1.35
C GLU A 120 19.60 10.03 1.63
N ALA A 121 18.90 9.79 2.74
CA ALA A 121 17.91 10.74 3.25
C ALA A 121 18.60 11.99 3.82
N TRP A 122 18.65 13.07 3.02
CA TRP A 122 19.43 14.27 3.34
C TRP A 122 18.58 15.46 3.82
N GLN A 123 17.30 15.52 3.41
CA GLN A 123 16.46 16.71 3.62
C GLN A 123 16.20 17.01 5.10
N ASN A 124 15.96 15.96 5.90
CA ASN A 124 15.59 16.09 7.32
C ASN A 124 16.70 15.65 8.28
N ASP A 125 17.83 15.14 7.77
CA ASP A 125 18.96 14.74 8.60
C ASP A 125 19.79 15.96 8.99
N ARG A 126 19.64 16.43 10.24
CA ARG A 126 20.39 17.57 10.78
C ARG A 126 21.84 17.25 11.15
N THR A 127 22.22 15.97 11.15
CA THR A 127 23.57 15.50 11.52
C THR A 127 24.50 15.34 10.32
N MET A 128 23.95 15.38 9.10
CA MET A 128 24.71 15.31 7.86
C MET A 128 25.64 16.52 7.67
N PRO A 129 26.93 16.33 7.36
CA PRO A 129 27.86 17.41 7.03
C PRO A 129 27.38 18.24 5.83
N ASP A 130 27.64 19.55 5.86
CA ASP A 130 27.11 20.50 4.87
C ASP A 130 27.60 20.18 3.45
N GLU A 131 28.87 19.80 3.26
CA GLU A 131 29.36 19.48 1.92
C GLU A 131 28.61 18.27 1.32
N LYS A 132 28.29 17.27 2.15
CA LYS A 132 27.53 16.09 1.72
C LYS A 132 26.07 16.44 1.44
N ARG A 133 25.46 17.29 2.28
CA ARG A 133 24.11 17.81 2.08
C ARG A 133 24.01 18.58 0.78
N ASP A 134 24.98 19.45 0.52
CA ASP A 134 25.04 20.29 -0.69
C ASP A 134 25.19 19.45 -1.96
N PHE A 135 26.01 18.39 -1.92
CA PHE A 135 26.08 17.42 -3.01
C PHE A 135 24.71 16.80 -3.29
N TYR A 136 24.03 16.28 -2.27
CA TYR A 136 22.72 15.64 -2.47
C TYR A 136 21.63 16.63 -2.87
N HIS A 137 21.69 17.87 -2.39
CA HIS A 137 20.78 18.93 -2.80
C HIS A 137 20.96 19.26 -4.29
N TRP A 138 22.22 19.43 -4.73
CA TRP A 138 22.54 19.60 -6.14
C TRP A 138 22.13 18.39 -6.98
N ALA A 139 22.39 17.17 -6.51
CA ALA A 139 22.03 15.93 -7.22
C ALA A 139 20.51 15.79 -7.39
N ALA A 140 19.72 16.18 -6.38
CA ALA A 140 18.27 16.20 -6.46
C ALA A 140 17.77 17.16 -7.55
N CYS A 141 18.48 18.24 -7.86
CA CYS A 141 18.13 19.11 -8.99
C CYS A 141 18.34 18.44 -10.35
N ALA A 142 19.19 17.41 -10.44
CA ALA A 142 19.51 16.69 -11.67
C ALA A 142 18.71 15.39 -11.86
N MET A 143 18.39 14.67 -10.78
CA MET A 143 17.74 13.35 -10.84
C MET A 143 16.91 13.06 -9.61
N GLU A 144 15.73 12.50 -9.83
CA GLU A 144 14.88 11.90 -8.80
C GLU A 144 15.45 10.56 -8.29
N PRO A 145 15.26 10.23 -7.00
CA PRO A 145 15.63 8.93 -6.46
C PRO A 145 14.93 7.75 -7.15
N TRP A 146 15.68 6.69 -7.41
CA TRP A 146 15.12 5.37 -7.72
C TRP A 146 14.79 4.66 -6.41
N ASP A 147 13.60 4.97 -5.86
CA ASP A 147 13.17 4.54 -4.52
C ASP A 147 12.60 3.10 -4.52
N GLY A 148 12.59 2.48 -3.33
CA GLY A 148 12.17 1.10 -3.08
C GLY A 148 13.19 0.32 -2.23
N PRO A 149 12.83 -0.85 -1.66
CA PRO A 149 13.81 -1.71 -1.01
C PRO A 149 14.90 -2.08 -1.99
N ALA A 150 16.17 -1.87 -1.63
CA ALA A 150 17.27 -2.22 -2.50
C ALA A 150 18.55 -2.54 -1.71
N LEU A 151 19.07 -3.75 -1.91
CA LEU A 151 20.49 -4.02 -1.81
C LEU A 151 21.05 -4.07 -3.23
N LEU A 152 21.78 -3.04 -3.60
CA LEU A 152 22.47 -2.97 -4.89
C LEU A 152 23.93 -3.33 -4.68
N THR A 153 24.38 -4.36 -5.38
CA THR A 153 25.79 -4.71 -5.53
C THR A 153 26.21 -4.34 -6.95
N PHE A 154 27.39 -3.74 -7.11
CA PHE A 154 27.80 -3.19 -8.40
C PHE A 154 29.30 -3.29 -8.62
N THR A 155 29.70 -3.35 -9.90
CA THR A 155 31.11 -3.39 -10.30
C THR A 155 31.32 -2.85 -11.71
N ASP A 156 32.50 -2.26 -11.93
CA ASP A 156 33.06 -1.92 -13.26
C ASP A 156 34.33 -2.73 -13.57
N GLY A 157 34.62 -3.77 -12.77
CA GLY A 157 35.84 -4.59 -12.82
C GLY A 157 37.01 -4.06 -11.98
N ARG A 158 37.03 -2.76 -11.63
CA ARG A 158 37.98 -2.19 -10.65
C ARG A 158 37.35 -2.13 -9.27
N TYR A 159 36.20 -1.49 -9.17
CA TYR A 159 35.46 -1.38 -7.93
C TYR A 159 34.52 -2.55 -7.78
N ILE A 160 34.38 -3.06 -6.56
CA ILE A 160 33.21 -3.82 -6.14
C ILE A 160 32.61 -3.13 -4.94
N GLY A 161 31.31 -2.85 -5.02
CA GLY A 161 30.64 -2.14 -3.96
C GLY A 161 29.22 -2.62 -3.75
N ALA A 162 28.66 -2.16 -2.63
CA ALA A 162 27.28 -2.38 -2.29
C ALA A 162 26.70 -1.15 -1.61
N ILE A 163 25.44 -0.83 -1.89
CA ILE A 163 24.68 0.23 -1.23
C ILE A 163 23.31 -0.30 -0.84
N LEU A 164 22.82 0.17 0.31
CA LEU A 164 21.42 0.01 0.69
C LEU A 164 20.60 1.23 0.30
N ASP A 165 19.32 0.99 0.02
CA ASP A 165 18.33 2.05 -0.08
C ASP A 165 18.31 2.95 1.17
N ARG A 166 17.69 4.12 1.04
CA ARG A 166 17.64 5.13 2.11
C ARG A 166 17.01 4.67 3.42
N ASN A 167 16.18 3.62 3.36
CA ASN A 167 15.45 3.06 4.50
C ASN A 167 16.13 1.79 5.06
N GLY A 168 17.11 1.22 4.32
CA GLY A 168 17.81 -0.02 4.66
C GLY A 168 16.85 -1.19 4.84
N LEU A 169 16.06 -1.47 3.81
CA LEU A 169 14.97 -2.45 3.86
C LEU A 169 15.41 -3.88 3.51
N ARG A 170 16.65 -4.08 3.07
CA ARG A 170 17.23 -5.41 2.80
C ARG A 170 18.46 -5.66 3.68
N PRO A 171 18.70 -6.91 4.12
CA PRO A 171 19.85 -7.23 4.94
C PRO A 171 21.13 -7.31 4.10
N SER A 172 22.24 -6.84 4.66
CA SER A 172 23.57 -7.00 4.08
C SER A 172 24.62 -7.04 5.17
N ARG A 173 25.26 -8.20 5.32
CA ARG A 173 26.29 -8.53 6.30
C ARG A 173 27.62 -8.71 5.61
N PHE A 174 28.71 -8.34 6.29
CA PHE A 174 30.03 -8.62 5.76
C PHE A 174 31.06 -8.95 6.82
N TYR A 175 32.04 -9.74 6.39
CA TYR A 175 33.19 -10.19 7.15
C TYR A 175 34.45 -9.67 6.50
N VAL A 176 35.40 -9.25 7.33
CA VAL A 176 36.80 -9.02 6.90
C VAL A 176 37.66 -10.05 7.62
N LEU A 177 38.39 -10.84 6.85
CA LEU A 177 39.28 -11.88 7.36
C LEU A 177 40.73 -11.39 7.45
N LYS A 178 41.56 -12.04 8.27
CA LYS A 178 42.97 -11.67 8.45
C LYS A 178 43.85 -12.01 7.24
N ASP A 179 43.39 -12.89 6.36
CA ASP A 179 44.02 -13.30 5.10
C ASP A 179 43.60 -12.44 3.89
N ASN A 180 43.03 -11.25 4.14
CA ASN A 180 42.66 -10.26 3.12
C ASN A 180 41.52 -10.67 2.18
N ILE A 181 40.61 -11.53 2.67
CA ILE A 181 39.33 -11.85 2.02
C ILE A 181 38.20 -11.04 2.68
N MET A 182 37.33 -10.47 1.85
CA MET A 182 36.07 -9.86 2.30
C MET A 182 34.89 -10.64 1.73
N VAL A 183 33.98 -11.05 2.60
CA VAL A 183 32.75 -11.74 2.20
C VAL A 183 31.57 -10.86 2.56
N MET A 184 30.72 -10.53 1.59
CA MET A 184 29.46 -9.83 1.80
C MET A 184 28.31 -10.70 1.33
N ALA A 185 27.27 -10.84 2.16
CA ALA A 185 26.10 -11.64 1.86
C ALA A 185 24.86 -11.09 2.56
N SER A 186 23.69 -11.55 2.13
CA SER A 186 22.42 -11.20 2.78
C SER A 186 22.30 -11.79 4.19
N GLU A 187 22.97 -12.92 4.46
CA GLU A 187 22.92 -13.64 5.73
C GLU A 187 24.32 -13.95 6.28
N VAL A 188 24.39 -14.20 7.59
CA VAL A 188 25.57 -14.77 8.26
C VAL A 188 25.62 -16.29 8.09
N GLY A 189 26.83 -16.88 8.17
CA GLY A 189 27.04 -18.32 8.11
C GLY A 189 27.10 -18.92 6.69
N VAL A 190 27.25 -18.08 5.66
CA VAL A 190 27.29 -18.53 4.24
C VAL A 190 28.68 -18.90 3.73
N TYR A 191 29.73 -18.57 4.48
CA TYR A 191 31.13 -18.82 4.12
C TYR A 191 31.86 -19.44 5.31
N ASP A 192 32.38 -20.65 5.12
CA ASP A 192 33.08 -21.39 6.16
C ASP A 192 34.46 -20.75 6.41
N THR A 193 34.67 -20.23 7.62
CA THR A 193 35.94 -19.67 8.07
C THR A 193 36.15 -19.98 9.55
N ASP A 194 37.40 -20.15 9.97
CA ASP A 194 37.76 -20.21 11.39
C ASP A 194 37.36 -18.87 12.07
N PRO A 195 36.60 -18.89 13.19
CA PRO A 195 36.30 -17.68 13.95
C PRO A 195 37.54 -16.88 14.36
N ALA A 196 38.67 -17.53 14.60
CA ALA A 196 39.94 -16.85 14.92
C ALA A 196 40.53 -16.08 13.73
N ASN A 197 40.09 -16.37 12.49
CA ASN A 197 40.50 -15.65 11.28
C ASN A 197 39.65 -14.40 11.01
N VAL A 198 38.51 -14.23 11.70
CA VAL A 198 37.61 -13.09 11.47
C VAL A 198 38.15 -11.85 12.20
N ALA A 199 38.51 -10.82 11.46
CA ALA A 199 38.96 -9.54 12.02
C ALA A 199 37.79 -8.58 12.32
N LEU A 200 36.74 -8.60 11.48
CA LEU A 200 35.57 -7.73 11.62
C LEU A 200 34.30 -8.44 11.11
N LYS A 201 33.22 -8.33 11.87
CA LYS A 201 31.83 -8.62 11.49
C LYS A 201 31.02 -7.34 11.52
N SER A 202 30.44 -6.97 10.38
CA SER A 202 29.65 -5.75 10.27
C SER A 202 28.49 -5.88 9.28
N ARG A 203 27.82 -4.77 9.02
CA ARG A 203 26.66 -4.68 8.13
C ARG A 203 26.61 -3.35 7.39
N LEU A 204 25.92 -3.32 6.27
CA LEU A 204 25.52 -2.04 5.67
C LEU A 204 24.38 -1.41 6.48
N LYS A 205 24.42 -0.08 6.59
CA LYS A 205 23.39 0.74 7.23
C LYS A 205 22.60 1.50 6.14
N PRO A 206 21.37 1.97 6.42
CA PRO A 206 20.57 2.72 5.45
C PRO A 206 21.38 3.81 4.73
N GLY A 207 21.33 3.78 3.39
CA GLY A 207 22.03 4.72 2.51
C GLY A 207 23.57 4.67 2.53
N ARG A 208 24.22 3.83 3.33
CA ARG A 208 25.70 3.69 3.36
C ARG A 208 26.22 2.79 2.26
N MET A 209 27.42 3.10 1.78
CA MET A 209 28.12 2.36 0.73
C MET A 209 29.34 1.62 1.30
N LEU A 210 29.47 0.34 0.95
CA LEU A 210 30.68 -0.45 1.09
C LEU A 210 31.38 -0.45 -0.27
N LEU A 211 32.66 -0.13 -0.33
CA LEU A 211 33.41 -0.08 -1.58
C LEU A 211 34.81 -0.68 -1.38
N VAL A 212 35.19 -1.59 -2.27
CA VAL A 212 36.55 -2.13 -2.35
C VAL A 212 37.16 -1.67 -3.66
N ASP A 213 38.35 -1.09 -3.58
CA ASP A 213 39.17 -0.77 -4.75
C ASP A 213 40.23 -1.84 -4.91
N THR A 214 40.11 -2.63 -5.98
CA THR A 214 41.03 -3.75 -6.25
C THR A 214 42.40 -3.28 -6.74
N GLN A 215 42.51 -2.05 -7.26
CA GLN A 215 43.80 -1.46 -7.65
C GLN A 215 44.54 -0.90 -6.44
N GLU A 216 43.85 -0.18 -5.55
CA GLU A 216 44.43 0.33 -4.29
C GLU A 216 44.54 -0.75 -3.20
N LYS A 217 43.91 -1.91 -3.40
CA LYS A 217 43.88 -3.06 -2.47
C LYS A 217 43.39 -2.71 -1.08
N ARG A 218 42.34 -1.88 -0.99
CA ARG A 218 41.78 -1.45 0.29
C ARG A 218 40.26 -1.31 0.25
N ILE A 219 39.65 -1.43 1.42
CA ILE A 219 38.26 -1.08 1.66
C ILE A 219 38.20 0.43 1.88
N ILE A 220 37.41 1.13 1.06
CA ILE A 220 37.21 2.58 1.17
C ILE A 220 36.03 2.80 2.13
N GLN A 221 36.25 3.62 3.16
CA GLN A 221 35.19 3.93 4.11
C GLN A 221 34.12 4.84 3.48
N ASP A 222 32.85 4.58 3.79
CA ASP A 222 31.69 5.38 3.32
C ASP A 222 31.90 6.89 3.49
N VAL A 223 32.38 7.31 4.67
CA VAL A 223 32.61 8.73 4.99
C VAL A 223 33.71 9.32 4.11
N GLU A 224 34.84 8.61 3.93
CA GLU A 224 35.94 9.05 3.07
C GLU A 224 35.46 9.21 1.62
N LEU A 225 34.79 8.18 1.09
CA LEU A 225 34.29 8.13 -0.28
C LEU A 225 33.31 9.26 -0.57
N LYS A 226 32.29 9.39 0.27
CA LYS A 226 31.22 10.37 0.06
C LYS A 226 31.71 11.79 0.24
N MET A 227 32.61 12.05 1.20
CA MET A 227 33.20 13.37 1.36
C MET A 227 34.11 13.74 0.19
N ARG A 228 34.86 12.79 -0.38
CA ARG A 228 35.65 13.01 -1.60
C ARG A 228 34.74 13.41 -2.77
N ILE A 229 33.64 12.69 -2.98
CA ILE A 229 32.67 12.99 -4.04
C ILE A 229 31.98 14.34 -3.78
N ALA A 230 31.54 14.58 -2.54
CA ALA A 230 30.90 15.82 -2.14
C ALA A 230 31.82 17.05 -2.25
N LYS A 231 33.14 16.87 -2.19
CA LYS A 231 34.14 17.94 -2.39
C LYS A 231 34.72 17.98 -3.80
N SER A 232 34.27 17.10 -4.70
CA SER A 232 34.80 17.02 -6.07
C SER A 232 34.50 18.28 -6.89
N ARG A 233 33.45 19.02 -6.52
CA ARG A 233 32.97 20.24 -7.20
C ARG A 233 32.44 21.24 -6.16
N PRO A 234 32.38 22.54 -6.50
CA PRO A 234 31.94 23.58 -5.54
C PRO A 234 30.41 23.63 -5.43
N HIS A 235 29.79 22.56 -4.92
CA HIS A 235 28.34 22.41 -4.84
C HIS A 235 27.67 23.54 -4.03
N SER A 236 28.28 23.96 -2.92
CA SER A 236 27.78 25.08 -2.11
C SER A 236 27.73 26.40 -2.89
N ASP A 237 28.69 26.65 -3.79
CA ASP A 237 28.67 27.84 -4.64
C ASP A 237 27.63 27.72 -5.75
N TRP A 238 27.47 26.52 -6.33
CA TRP A 238 26.46 26.25 -7.34
C TRP A 238 25.03 26.40 -6.79
N LEU A 239 24.78 25.98 -5.56
CA LEU A 239 23.48 26.08 -4.91
C LEU A 239 23.05 27.53 -4.63
N LYS A 240 23.98 28.50 -4.58
CA LYS A 240 23.63 29.94 -4.52
C LYS A 240 22.89 30.40 -5.77
N GLU A 241 22.99 29.65 -6.87
CA GLU A 241 22.23 29.92 -8.09
C GLU A 241 20.83 29.29 -8.09
N GLU A 242 20.42 28.62 -7.01
CA GLU A 242 19.02 28.21 -6.79
C GLU A 242 18.06 29.40 -6.78
N ILE A 243 16.82 29.16 -7.21
CA ILE A 243 15.74 30.15 -7.13
C ILE A 243 14.81 29.74 -5.99
N THR A 244 14.53 30.66 -5.08
CA THR A 244 13.58 30.44 -3.98
C THR A 244 12.34 31.32 -4.14
N MET A 245 11.23 30.91 -3.50
CA MET A 245 10.03 31.77 -3.46
C MET A 245 10.31 33.13 -2.81
N GLU A 246 11.25 33.22 -1.87
CA GLU A 246 11.63 34.47 -1.22
C GLU A 246 12.32 35.43 -2.21
N GLU A 247 13.24 34.93 -3.03
CA GLU A 247 13.87 35.72 -4.10
C GLU A 247 12.82 36.21 -5.11
N LEU A 248 11.89 35.35 -5.51
CA LEU A 248 10.82 35.73 -6.42
C LEU A 248 9.91 36.81 -5.83
N ARG A 249 9.57 36.71 -4.53
CA ARG A 249 8.79 37.72 -3.81
C ARG A 249 9.54 39.06 -3.74
N ALA A 250 10.84 39.04 -3.46
CA ALA A 250 11.67 40.23 -3.34
C ALA A 250 11.90 40.94 -4.69
N ALA A 251 12.06 40.17 -5.77
CA ALA A 251 12.20 40.70 -7.13
C ALA A 251 10.87 41.23 -7.71
N SER A 252 9.75 40.81 -7.13
CA SER A 252 8.41 41.20 -7.56
C SER A 252 8.03 42.53 -6.93
N SER A 253 7.91 43.60 -7.73
CA SER A 253 7.39 44.93 -7.36
C SER A 253 5.88 44.93 -7.02
N VAL A 254 5.37 43.86 -6.41
CA VAL A 254 3.96 43.77 -6.01
C VAL A 254 3.81 44.64 -4.78
N VAL A 255 3.47 45.90 -5.04
CA VAL A 255 2.86 46.82 -4.07
C VAL A 255 1.64 46.10 -3.45
N PRO A 256 1.43 46.17 -2.12
CA PRO A 256 0.14 45.80 -1.56
C PRO A 256 -0.89 46.82 -2.05
N GLU A 257 -1.53 46.55 -3.19
CA GLU A 257 -2.66 47.34 -3.65
C GLU A 257 -3.94 46.95 -2.89
N SER A 258 -4.77 47.98 -2.70
CA SER A 258 -6.14 48.04 -2.19
C SER A 258 -7.04 46.93 -2.77
N PRO A 259 -8.22 46.66 -2.18
CA PRO A 259 -8.87 45.34 -2.26
C PRO A 259 -9.08 44.89 -3.71
N ALA A 260 -8.56 43.69 -4.00
CA ALA A 260 -8.68 43.06 -5.31
C ALA A 260 -10.14 43.00 -5.76
N ALA A 261 -10.38 43.25 -7.06
CA ALA A 261 -11.64 42.96 -7.74
C ALA A 261 -12.20 41.61 -7.25
N VAL A 262 -13.38 41.65 -6.66
CA VAL A 262 -14.01 40.46 -6.09
C VAL A 262 -14.62 39.68 -7.25
N VAL A 263 -14.22 38.42 -7.39
CA VAL A 263 -14.91 37.52 -8.31
C VAL A 263 -16.20 37.07 -7.64
N ALA A 264 -17.31 37.70 -8.01
CA ALA A 264 -18.64 37.32 -7.58
C ALA A 264 -19.31 36.53 -8.73
N ASN A 265 -19.75 35.30 -8.47
CA ASN A 265 -20.46 34.44 -9.44
C ASN A 265 -19.73 34.13 -10.76
N GLY A 266 -18.40 34.27 -10.80
CA GLY A 266 -17.59 34.02 -12.00
C GLY A 266 -17.37 35.26 -12.88
N GLU A 267 -17.73 36.46 -12.40
CA GLU A 267 -17.43 37.74 -13.04
C GLU A 267 -16.44 38.55 -12.20
N MET A 268 -15.44 39.16 -12.84
CA MET A 268 -14.59 40.16 -12.17
C MET A 268 -15.38 41.45 -12.01
N LYS A 269 -15.66 41.87 -10.76
CA LYS A 269 -16.31 43.15 -10.46
C LYS A 269 -15.40 44.07 -9.63
N GLU A 270 -15.44 45.37 -9.93
CA GLU A 270 -14.68 46.40 -9.21
C GLU A 270 -15.34 46.80 -7.86
N GLU A 271 -16.67 46.66 -7.73
CA GLU A 271 -17.42 46.86 -6.48
C GLU A 271 -18.53 45.79 -6.30
N LEU A 272 -18.78 45.39 -5.05
CA LEU A 272 -19.89 44.49 -4.67
C LEU A 272 -21.13 45.32 -4.36
N THR A 273 -22.27 45.01 -4.96
CA THR A 273 -23.57 45.63 -4.61
C THR A 273 -24.16 44.99 -3.35
N GLU A 274 -25.10 45.68 -2.68
CA GLU A 274 -25.86 45.13 -1.52
C GLU A 274 -26.57 43.81 -1.88
N HIS A 275 -26.89 43.62 -3.16
CA HIS A 275 -27.46 42.41 -3.74
C HIS A 275 -26.42 41.28 -3.95
N ASP A 276 -25.15 41.62 -4.20
CA ASP A 276 -24.03 40.66 -4.24
C ASP A 276 -23.63 40.21 -2.81
N MET A 277 -23.86 41.05 -1.80
CA MET A 277 -23.45 40.81 -0.40
C MET A 277 -24.35 39.83 0.37
N THR A 278 -25.59 39.56 -0.09
CA THR A 278 -26.60 38.96 0.80
C THR A 278 -26.68 37.43 0.83
N ARG A 279 -25.91 36.63 0.08
CA ARG A 279 -26.07 35.15 0.10
C ARG A 279 -24.82 34.31 -0.26
N ILE A 280 -23.63 34.53 0.30
CA ILE A 280 -22.41 33.87 -0.23
C ILE A 280 -22.35 32.34 0.05
N TRP A 281 -22.75 31.84 1.23
CA TRP A 281 -22.79 30.38 1.49
C TRP A 281 -23.76 29.57 0.59
N GLY A 282 -24.75 30.23 -0.03
CA GLY A 282 -25.72 29.60 -0.95
C GLY A 282 -25.76 30.19 -2.37
N GLY A 283 -25.00 31.24 -2.65
CA GLY A 283 -25.14 32.05 -3.85
C GLY A 283 -24.00 31.94 -4.85
N ASP A 284 -22.79 31.59 -4.39
CA ASP A 284 -21.67 31.41 -5.31
C ASP A 284 -21.86 30.14 -6.15
N ARG A 285 -22.31 30.36 -7.39
CA ARG A 285 -22.58 29.30 -8.38
C ARG A 285 -21.35 28.45 -8.68
N ARG A 286 -20.14 28.94 -8.41
CA ARG A 286 -18.88 28.19 -8.58
C ARG A 286 -18.76 26.99 -7.64
N ILE A 287 -19.41 27.02 -6.47
CA ILE A 287 -19.42 25.88 -5.53
C ILE A 287 -20.01 24.64 -6.22
N SER A 288 -21.17 24.80 -6.86
CA SER A 288 -21.81 23.74 -7.64
C SER A 288 -21.01 23.40 -8.91
N LEU A 289 -20.45 24.40 -9.61
CA LEU A 289 -19.69 24.20 -10.83
C LEU A 289 -18.47 23.28 -10.63
N PHE A 290 -17.71 23.52 -9.56
CA PHE A 290 -16.51 22.73 -9.21
C PHE A 290 -16.84 21.47 -8.39
N GLY A 291 -18.13 21.17 -8.20
CA GLY A 291 -18.61 19.94 -7.58
C GLY A 291 -18.37 19.85 -6.07
N TYR A 292 -18.32 20.98 -5.36
CA TYR A 292 -18.31 20.99 -3.89
C TYR A 292 -19.69 20.62 -3.36
N SER A 293 -19.71 19.88 -2.26
CA SER A 293 -20.93 19.50 -1.55
C SER A 293 -20.85 19.85 -0.07
N ILE A 294 -22.01 19.88 0.60
CA ILE A 294 -22.11 20.14 2.05
C ILE A 294 -21.26 19.13 2.83
N GLU A 295 -21.23 17.86 2.40
CA GLU A 295 -20.40 16.83 3.02
C GLU A 295 -18.91 17.12 2.85
N THR A 296 -18.45 17.42 1.63
CA THR A 296 -17.02 17.70 1.39
C THR A 296 -16.52 18.91 2.19
N ILE A 297 -17.35 19.94 2.33
CA ILE A 297 -17.01 21.14 3.11
C ILE A 297 -16.94 20.80 4.61
N ASN A 298 -18.02 20.23 5.17
CA ASN A 298 -18.13 20.03 6.63
C ASN A 298 -17.30 18.84 7.15
N MET A 299 -17.18 17.77 6.38
CA MET A 299 -16.51 16.55 6.82
C MET A 299 -15.02 16.51 6.47
N LEU A 300 -14.58 17.22 5.44
CA LEU A 300 -13.19 17.16 4.98
C LEU A 300 -12.51 18.51 5.14
N LEU A 301 -13.03 19.55 4.50
CA LEU A 301 -12.32 20.83 4.40
C LEU A 301 -12.23 21.56 5.75
N LEU A 302 -13.35 21.73 6.45
CA LEU A 302 -13.34 22.41 7.76
C LEU A 302 -12.44 21.67 8.77
N PRO A 303 -12.48 20.33 8.90
CA PRO A 303 -11.52 19.60 9.73
C PRO A 303 -10.06 19.81 9.34
N MET A 304 -9.72 19.83 8.04
CA MET A 304 -8.36 20.11 7.59
C MET A 304 -7.89 21.52 8.01
N ILE A 305 -8.75 22.53 7.86
CA ILE A 305 -8.45 23.91 8.25
C ILE A 305 -8.32 24.05 9.78
N ARG A 306 -9.19 23.40 10.55
CA ARG A 306 -9.21 23.53 12.03
C ARG A 306 -8.14 22.70 12.72
N THR A 307 -7.92 21.46 12.27
CA THR A 307 -7.11 20.47 12.98
C THR A 307 -5.77 20.16 12.31
N LYS A 308 -5.53 20.72 11.11
CA LYS A 308 -4.33 20.46 10.29
C LYS A 308 -4.17 18.97 9.95
N LYS A 309 -5.29 18.24 9.88
CA LYS A 309 -5.37 16.80 9.60
C LYS A 309 -6.66 16.51 8.84
N GLU A 310 -6.60 15.48 8.01
CA GLU A 310 -7.82 14.89 7.46
C GLU A 310 -8.65 14.24 8.57
N ALA A 311 -9.98 14.31 8.46
CA ALA A 311 -10.89 13.66 9.39
C ALA A 311 -10.89 12.13 9.23
N LEU A 312 -11.11 11.43 10.35
CA LEU A 312 -11.39 10.00 10.34
C LEU A 312 -12.86 9.72 10.01
N GLY A 313 -13.08 8.58 9.36
CA GLY A 313 -14.37 7.97 9.06
C GLY A 313 -14.41 6.52 9.52
N SER A 314 -15.52 5.84 9.23
CA SER A 314 -15.68 4.40 9.50
C SER A 314 -16.69 3.75 8.54
N MET A 315 -16.78 2.41 8.60
CA MET A 315 -17.41 1.55 7.59
C MET A 315 -16.72 1.58 6.23
N GLY A 316 -17.20 0.78 5.28
CA GLY A 316 -16.63 0.67 3.93
C GLY A 316 -17.22 1.68 2.95
N ASN A 317 -16.61 1.77 1.77
CA ASN A 317 -17.19 2.51 0.66
C ASN A 317 -18.23 1.66 -0.06
N ASP A 318 -19.49 1.97 0.16
CA ASP A 318 -20.64 1.28 -0.43
C ASP A 318 -21.43 2.16 -1.41
N ALA A 319 -20.88 3.31 -1.79
CA ALA A 319 -21.40 4.16 -2.86
C ALA A 319 -21.00 3.57 -4.23
N PRO A 320 -21.62 4.02 -5.35
CA PRO A 320 -21.33 3.48 -6.67
C PRO A 320 -19.91 3.80 -7.10
N LEU A 321 -19.32 2.92 -7.93
CA LEU A 321 -18.15 3.29 -8.71
C LEU A 321 -18.48 4.50 -9.61
N ALA A 322 -17.50 5.37 -9.88
CA ALA A 322 -17.73 6.58 -10.67
C ALA A 322 -18.35 6.30 -12.05
N CYS A 323 -17.97 5.19 -12.68
CA CYS A 323 -18.54 4.71 -13.94
C CYS A 323 -19.95 4.12 -13.84
N LEU A 324 -20.49 3.94 -12.63
CA LEU A 324 -21.84 3.46 -12.35
C LEU A 324 -22.73 4.52 -11.69
N SER A 325 -22.15 5.55 -11.07
CA SER A 325 -22.86 6.70 -10.51
C SER A 325 -23.83 7.32 -11.53
N GLN A 326 -25.05 7.66 -11.11
CA GLN A 326 -26.00 8.39 -11.97
C GLN A 326 -25.81 9.92 -11.90
N PHE A 327 -24.88 10.39 -11.07
CA PHE A 327 -24.49 11.79 -10.95
C PHE A 327 -23.29 12.09 -11.87
N GLN A 328 -22.71 13.28 -11.71
CA GLN A 328 -21.60 13.81 -12.51
C GLN A 328 -20.28 13.80 -11.70
N PRO A 329 -19.70 12.63 -11.38
CA PRO A 329 -18.48 12.55 -10.59
C PRO A 329 -17.34 13.31 -11.28
N LEU A 330 -16.40 13.81 -10.48
CA LEU A 330 -15.19 14.42 -11.02
C LEU A 330 -14.24 13.32 -11.52
N PRO A 331 -13.40 13.59 -12.53
CA PRO A 331 -12.47 12.60 -13.05
C PRO A 331 -11.53 11.96 -12.00
N TYR A 332 -11.25 12.64 -10.88
CA TYR A 332 -10.47 12.05 -9.77
C TYR A 332 -11.06 10.75 -9.25
N GLU A 333 -12.39 10.64 -9.17
CA GLU A 333 -13.09 9.50 -8.54
C GLU A 333 -12.87 8.16 -9.28
N TYR A 334 -12.46 8.24 -10.54
CA TYR A 334 -12.12 7.08 -11.37
C TYR A 334 -10.76 6.49 -11.01
N PHE A 335 -9.88 7.23 -10.32
CA PHE A 335 -8.54 6.78 -9.97
C PHE A 335 -8.53 6.18 -8.56
N LYS A 336 -7.98 4.98 -8.43
CA LYS A 336 -7.74 4.31 -7.15
C LYS A 336 -6.26 4.24 -6.86
N GLN A 337 -5.88 4.69 -5.68
CA GLN A 337 -4.50 4.67 -5.18
C GLN A 337 -4.01 3.23 -5.11
N LEU A 338 -2.88 2.96 -5.75
CA LEU A 338 -2.15 1.71 -5.59
C LEU A 338 -1.37 1.74 -4.28
N PHE A 339 -1.01 0.57 -3.79
CA PHE A 339 -0.30 0.41 -2.52
C PHE A 339 0.64 -0.79 -2.59
N ALA A 340 1.61 -0.82 -1.70
CA ALA A 340 2.54 -1.92 -1.61
C ALA A 340 1.90 -3.06 -0.82
N GLN A 341 2.02 -4.27 -1.34
CA GLN A 341 1.71 -5.50 -0.61
C GLN A 341 2.67 -6.61 -1.02
N VAL A 342 3.36 -7.18 -0.04
CA VAL A 342 4.32 -8.30 -0.17
C VAL A 342 5.61 -7.96 -0.91
N THR A 343 5.55 -7.50 -2.17
CA THR A 343 6.74 -7.26 -3.02
C THR A 343 7.69 -6.24 -2.43
N ASN A 344 7.12 -5.22 -1.79
CA ASN A 344 7.81 -4.19 -1.04
C ASN A 344 6.92 -3.73 0.14
N PRO A 345 7.48 -3.05 1.15
CA PRO A 345 6.70 -2.57 2.29
C PRO A 345 6.23 -1.11 2.10
N PRO A 346 5.09 -0.74 2.69
CA PRO A 346 4.79 0.67 2.96
C PRO A 346 5.72 1.25 4.03
N ILE A 347 5.76 2.57 4.18
CA ILE A 347 6.58 3.30 5.17
C ILE A 347 5.67 3.90 6.25
N ASP A 348 6.18 4.15 7.45
CA ASP A 348 5.49 4.99 8.44
C ASP A 348 5.83 6.48 8.22
N PRO A 349 4.94 7.29 7.62
CA PRO A 349 5.27 8.67 7.24
C PRO A 349 5.45 9.61 8.44
N PHE A 350 5.10 9.16 9.65
CA PHE A 350 5.13 9.99 10.85
C PHE A 350 6.30 9.60 11.76
N ARG A 351 6.49 8.29 12.01
CA ARG A 351 7.59 7.79 12.85
C ARG A 351 8.92 7.77 12.10
N GLU A 352 8.88 7.56 10.78
CA GLU A 352 10.05 7.57 9.91
C GLU A 352 10.13 8.88 9.09
N LYS A 353 9.64 10.00 9.64
CA LYS A 353 9.63 11.31 8.95
C LYS A 353 11.02 11.73 8.43
N ILE A 354 12.11 11.26 9.03
CA ILE A 354 13.47 11.57 8.60
C ILE A 354 13.75 11.18 7.14
N VAL A 355 13.12 10.12 6.63
CA VAL A 355 13.31 9.65 5.24
C VAL A 355 12.32 10.27 4.24
N MET A 356 11.21 10.84 4.74
CA MET A 356 10.12 11.41 3.95
C MET A 356 10.42 12.86 3.53
N SER A 357 10.08 13.25 2.30
CA SER A 357 10.17 14.65 1.88
C SER A 357 9.16 15.03 0.80
N LEU A 358 8.54 16.20 0.96
CA LEU A 358 7.74 16.86 -0.08
C LEU A 358 8.50 17.97 -0.83
N MET A 359 9.76 18.22 -0.45
CA MET A 359 10.61 19.20 -1.11
C MET A 359 10.89 18.74 -2.55
N CYS A 360 10.72 19.64 -3.52
CA CYS A 360 10.92 19.34 -4.94
C CYS A 360 11.50 20.55 -5.69
N PRO A 361 12.55 20.35 -6.51
CA PRO A 361 12.93 21.32 -7.52
C PRO A 361 11.90 21.30 -8.66
N ILE A 362 11.50 22.47 -9.16
CA ILE A 362 10.56 22.62 -10.27
C ILE A 362 11.09 23.58 -11.34
N GLY A 363 10.57 23.44 -12.55
CA GLY A 363 11.05 24.19 -13.72
C GLY A 363 12.08 23.41 -14.54
N PRO A 364 12.79 24.09 -15.46
CA PRO A 364 13.64 23.46 -16.48
C PRO A 364 14.78 22.62 -15.89
N GLU A 365 14.98 21.44 -16.46
CA GLU A 365 16.12 20.57 -16.18
C GLU A 365 17.22 20.73 -17.22
N GLN A 366 18.46 20.64 -16.76
CA GLN A 366 19.65 20.74 -17.59
C GLN A 366 20.21 19.35 -17.94
N ASN A 367 21.26 19.31 -18.76
CA ASN A 367 21.92 18.08 -19.17
C ASN A 367 22.45 17.27 -17.96
N ILE A 368 21.90 16.07 -17.73
CA ILE A 368 22.31 15.19 -16.63
C ILE A 368 23.72 14.61 -16.82
N LEU A 369 24.20 14.49 -18.06
CA LEU A 369 25.50 13.88 -18.39
C LEU A 369 26.70 14.79 -18.06
N GLN A 370 26.47 16.08 -17.80
CA GLN A 370 27.52 17.03 -17.45
C GLN A 370 27.15 17.83 -16.19
N PRO A 371 27.83 17.58 -15.05
CA PRO A 371 27.67 18.37 -13.84
C PRO A 371 27.97 19.86 -14.04
N SER A 372 27.08 20.76 -13.59
CA SER A 372 27.25 22.21 -13.66
C SER A 372 26.33 22.98 -12.69
N ALA A 373 26.65 24.25 -12.41
CA ALA A 373 25.79 25.16 -11.65
C ALA A 373 24.38 25.32 -12.23
N LYS A 374 24.22 25.19 -13.56
CA LYS A 374 22.94 25.40 -14.24
C LYS A 374 21.85 24.40 -13.79
N GLN A 375 22.23 23.25 -13.26
CA GLN A 375 21.27 22.29 -12.71
C GLN A 375 20.50 22.90 -11.53
N CYS A 376 21.10 23.83 -10.78
CA CYS A 376 20.46 24.55 -9.69
C CYS A 376 19.50 25.65 -10.16
N HIS A 377 19.44 26.01 -11.45
CA HIS A 377 18.53 27.05 -11.97
C HIS A 377 17.09 26.53 -12.03
N ARG A 378 16.54 26.20 -10.87
CA ARG A 378 15.23 25.61 -10.62
C ARG A 378 14.63 26.29 -9.40
N LEU A 379 13.31 26.32 -9.34
CA LEU A 379 12.59 26.83 -8.18
C LEU A 379 12.44 25.71 -7.17
N MET A 380 13.00 25.87 -5.97
CA MET A 380 12.85 24.90 -4.90
C MET A 380 11.55 25.16 -4.13
N LEU A 381 10.61 24.21 -4.20
CA LEU A 381 9.38 24.25 -3.42
C LEU A 381 9.50 23.32 -2.20
N PRO A 382 9.23 23.81 -0.97
CA PRO A 382 9.24 22.94 0.20
C PRO A 382 8.02 21.98 0.23
N GLN A 383 6.96 22.32 -0.50
CA GLN A 383 5.73 21.54 -0.62
C GLN A 383 4.97 21.93 -1.90
N PRO A 384 4.03 21.11 -2.37
CA PRO A 384 3.33 21.37 -3.64
C PRO A 384 2.19 22.40 -3.54
N ILE A 385 1.71 22.76 -2.35
CA ILE A 385 0.58 23.69 -2.20
C ILE A 385 1.05 25.15 -2.25
N ILE A 386 0.54 25.90 -3.22
CA ILE A 386 0.90 27.30 -3.50
C ILE A 386 -0.20 28.24 -2.99
N SER A 387 0.20 29.29 -2.26
CA SER A 387 -0.72 30.32 -1.78
C SER A 387 -1.20 31.24 -2.92
N LEU A 388 -2.35 31.91 -2.76
CA LEU A 388 -2.83 32.90 -3.72
C LEU A 388 -1.80 34.02 -3.99
N ARG A 389 -1.06 34.42 -2.95
CA ARG A 389 0.00 35.43 -3.05
C ARG A 389 1.16 34.93 -3.90
N ASP A 390 1.62 33.72 -3.64
CA ASP A 390 2.76 33.14 -4.34
C ASP A 390 2.45 32.83 -5.80
N LEU A 391 1.23 32.40 -6.10
CA LEU A 391 0.80 32.20 -7.47
C LEU A 391 0.87 33.51 -8.28
N LYS A 392 0.46 34.65 -7.71
CA LYS A 392 0.56 35.95 -8.38
C LYS A 392 2.01 36.32 -8.72
N VAL A 393 2.92 36.05 -7.79
CA VAL A 393 4.37 36.26 -7.97
C VAL A 393 4.88 35.36 -9.11
N LEU A 394 4.49 34.09 -9.12
CA LEU A 394 4.89 33.13 -10.16
C LEU A 394 4.36 33.51 -11.54
N LYS A 395 3.11 33.98 -11.65
CA LYS A 395 2.51 34.43 -12.92
C LYS A 395 3.23 35.64 -13.52
N LYS A 396 3.69 36.57 -12.68
CA LYS A 396 4.39 37.80 -13.11
C LYS A 396 5.91 37.69 -13.02
N ASN A 397 6.44 36.46 -12.92
CA ASN A 397 7.86 36.25 -12.73
C ASN A 397 8.67 36.79 -13.92
N THR A 398 9.72 37.54 -13.60
CA THR A 398 10.77 38.02 -14.53
C THR A 398 12.17 37.82 -13.96
N HIS A 399 12.27 37.20 -12.78
CA HIS A 399 13.54 36.99 -12.08
C HIS A 399 14.47 36.13 -12.92
N ARG A 400 15.71 36.59 -13.12
CA ARG A 400 16.73 35.94 -13.98
C ARG A 400 16.23 35.61 -15.39
N GLY A 401 15.32 36.42 -15.92
CA GLY A 401 14.74 36.24 -17.26
C GLY A 401 13.73 35.09 -17.36
N TRP A 402 13.33 34.48 -16.24
CA TRP A 402 12.26 33.48 -16.25
C TRP A 402 10.95 34.10 -16.72
N LYS A 403 10.24 33.38 -17.59
CA LYS A 403 8.90 33.76 -18.05
C LYS A 403 7.89 32.67 -17.69
N THR A 404 6.68 33.11 -17.34
CA THR A 404 5.54 32.23 -17.08
C THR A 404 4.48 32.42 -18.15
N LYS A 405 3.99 31.31 -18.73
CA LYS A 405 2.86 31.32 -19.66
C LYS A 405 1.61 30.86 -18.93
N GLU A 406 0.59 31.71 -18.84
CA GLU A 406 -0.73 31.30 -18.39
C GLU A 406 -1.54 30.74 -19.58
N ILE A 407 -2.10 29.55 -19.42
CA ILE A 407 -2.93 28.86 -20.40
C ILE A 407 -4.30 28.61 -19.78
N ASP A 408 -5.34 29.08 -20.47
CA ASP A 408 -6.73 28.93 -20.06
C ASP A 408 -7.27 27.55 -20.46
N VAL A 409 -7.70 26.76 -19.47
CA VAL A 409 -8.28 25.42 -19.65
C VAL A 409 -9.81 25.40 -19.67
N THR A 410 -10.42 26.55 -19.98
CA THR A 410 -11.88 26.67 -20.18
C THR A 410 -12.23 26.84 -21.66
N PHE A 411 -13.49 26.56 -22.02
CA PHE A 411 -14.03 26.72 -23.37
C PHE A 411 -15.37 27.45 -23.37
N ALA A 412 -15.75 28.02 -24.51
CA ALA A 412 -17.00 28.78 -24.61
C ALA A 412 -18.20 27.83 -24.53
N LYS A 413 -19.22 28.21 -23.74
CA LYS A 413 -20.42 27.37 -23.54
C LYS A 413 -21.10 27.00 -24.87
N GLU A 414 -21.04 27.90 -25.85
CA GLU A 414 -21.64 27.77 -27.18
C GLU A 414 -21.00 26.64 -28.00
N GLU A 415 -19.78 26.23 -27.68
CA GLU A 415 -19.11 25.10 -28.33
C GLU A 415 -19.73 23.73 -27.95
N GLY A 416 -20.56 23.70 -26.90
CA GLY A 416 -21.17 22.49 -26.40
C GLY A 416 -20.15 21.43 -25.94
N PRO A 417 -20.56 20.16 -25.79
CA PRO A 417 -19.67 19.09 -25.33
C PRO A 417 -18.40 18.88 -26.18
N GLU A 418 -18.43 19.20 -27.47
CA GLU A 418 -17.25 19.09 -28.34
C GLU A 418 -16.10 20.04 -27.97
N GLY A 419 -16.39 21.11 -27.23
CA GLY A 419 -15.39 22.07 -26.78
C GLY A 419 -14.32 21.46 -25.86
N LEU A 420 -14.63 20.35 -25.18
CA LEU A 420 -13.69 19.67 -24.28
C LEU A 420 -12.45 19.17 -25.02
N GLU A 421 -12.62 18.36 -26.06
CA GLU A 421 -11.49 17.76 -26.79
C GLU A 421 -10.71 18.81 -27.59
N LYS A 422 -11.43 19.78 -28.19
CA LYS A 422 -10.80 20.93 -28.87
C LYS A 422 -9.90 21.71 -27.92
N THR A 423 -10.35 21.92 -26.69
CA THR A 423 -9.57 22.61 -25.65
C THR A 423 -8.39 21.80 -25.18
N LEU A 424 -8.52 20.48 -24.99
CA LEU A 424 -7.38 19.64 -24.64
C LEU A 424 -6.27 19.72 -25.69
N ASN A 425 -6.63 19.68 -26.98
CA ASN A 425 -5.66 19.84 -28.07
C ASN A 425 -5.02 21.23 -28.06
N ARG A 426 -5.84 22.29 -27.97
CA ARG A 426 -5.35 23.67 -27.88
C ARG A 426 -4.37 23.87 -26.73
N VAL A 427 -4.69 23.36 -25.54
CA VAL A 427 -3.83 23.47 -24.34
C VAL A 427 -2.50 22.73 -24.55
N CYS A 428 -2.53 21.54 -25.17
CA CYS A 428 -1.31 20.81 -25.53
C CYS A 428 -0.42 21.62 -26.47
N ASP A 429 -1.00 22.17 -27.54
CA ASP A 429 -0.27 22.94 -28.57
C ASP A 429 0.31 24.23 -27.98
N GLU A 430 -0.47 24.97 -27.20
CA GLU A 430 -0.03 26.19 -26.50
C GLU A 430 1.12 25.89 -25.52
N ALA A 431 1.05 24.78 -24.80
CA ALA A 431 2.09 24.37 -23.86
C ALA A 431 3.39 23.96 -24.57
N ALA A 432 3.27 23.17 -25.65
CA ALA A 432 4.39 22.79 -26.49
C ALA A 432 5.06 24.01 -27.14
N GLN A 433 4.26 24.98 -27.60
CA GLN A 433 4.76 26.23 -28.15
C GLN A 433 5.47 27.07 -27.07
N ALA A 434 4.89 27.19 -25.87
CA ALA A 434 5.54 27.89 -24.76
C ALA A 434 6.90 27.29 -24.40
N ALA A 435 7.02 25.95 -24.42
CA ALA A 435 8.30 25.28 -24.20
C ALA A 435 9.33 25.61 -25.31
N ARG A 436 8.90 25.71 -26.58
CA ARG A 436 9.75 26.14 -27.71
C ARG A 436 10.16 27.61 -27.62
N ASP A 437 9.26 28.47 -27.16
CA ASP A 437 9.48 29.92 -26.98
C ASP A 437 10.33 30.26 -25.74
N GLY A 438 10.82 29.23 -25.03
CA GLY A 438 11.72 29.36 -23.90
C GLY A 438 11.06 29.92 -22.63
N TYR A 439 9.78 29.61 -22.41
CA TYR A 439 9.15 29.79 -21.09
C TYR A 439 9.66 28.73 -20.12
N GLN A 440 9.81 29.08 -18.84
CA GLN A 440 10.29 28.16 -17.80
C GLN A 440 9.12 27.59 -16.99
N LEU A 441 8.01 28.31 -16.89
CA LEU A 441 6.82 27.89 -16.17
C LEU A 441 5.59 28.04 -17.06
N ILE A 442 4.68 27.08 -16.93
CA ILE A 442 3.34 27.11 -17.52
C ILE A 442 2.33 27.00 -16.38
N VAL A 443 1.39 27.94 -16.32
CA VAL A 443 0.25 27.90 -15.39
C VAL A 443 -0.99 27.47 -16.17
N LEU A 444 -1.50 26.28 -15.88
CA LEU A 444 -2.82 25.85 -16.35
C LEU A 444 -3.89 26.41 -15.41
N SER A 445 -4.84 27.17 -15.93
CA SER A 445 -5.83 27.91 -15.13
C SER A 445 -7.26 27.64 -15.56
N ASP A 446 -8.11 27.22 -14.62
CA ASP A 446 -9.57 27.16 -14.79
C ASP A 446 -10.29 28.41 -14.23
N ARG A 447 -9.53 29.45 -13.87
CA ARG A 447 -10.05 30.63 -13.15
C ARG A 447 -11.08 31.45 -13.94
N LYS A 448 -11.12 31.31 -15.25
CA LYS A 448 -12.12 31.96 -16.13
C LYS A 448 -13.46 31.23 -16.19
N ALA A 449 -13.62 30.13 -15.46
CA ALA A 449 -14.87 29.39 -15.41
C ALA A 449 -16.01 30.28 -14.87
N GLY A 450 -17.15 30.30 -15.58
CA GLY A 450 -18.23 31.24 -15.32
C GLY A 450 -19.45 30.96 -16.18
N ALA A 451 -20.43 31.89 -16.21
CA ALA A 451 -21.69 31.70 -16.91
C ALA A 451 -21.56 31.34 -18.41
N ASN A 452 -20.53 31.88 -19.07
CA ASN A 452 -20.27 31.67 -20.51
C ASN A 452 -19.05 30.76 -20.79
N ARG A 453 -18.40 30.23 -19.74
CA ARG A 453 -17.17 29.43 -19.89
C ARG A 453 -17.25 28.15 -19.06
N VAL A 454 -17.16 27.01 -19.75
CA VAL A 454 -17.17 25.68 -19.13
C VAL A 454 -15.72 25.27 -18.82
N PRO A 455 -15.38 24.87 -17.57
CA PRO A 455 -14.07 24.37 -17.26
C PRO A 455 -13.89 22.94 -17.78
N VAL A 456 -12.74 22.67 -18.45
CA VAL A 456 -12.23 21.31 -18.55
C VAL A 456 -11.71 20.90 -17.18
N SER A 457 -11.92 19.65 -16.76
CA SER A 457 -11.32 19.16 -15.51
C SER A 457 -9.82 19.37 -15.55
N MET A 458 -9.27 19.96 -14.48
CA MET A 458 -7.86 20.28 -14.40
C MET A 458 -6.99 19.02 -14.54
N LEU A 459 -7.48 17.88 -14.07
CA LEU A 459 -6.79 16.59 -14.23
C LEU A 459 -6.65 16.17 -15.70
N LEU A 460 -7.71 16.31 -16.50
CA LEU A 460 -7.66 15.96 -17.93
C LEU A 460 -6.71 16.89 -18.68
N ALA A 461 -6.78 18.20 -18.41
CA ALA A 461 -5.92 19.20 -19.04
C ALA A 461 -4.44 18.99 -18.68
N LEU A 462 -4.14 18.75 -17.39
CA LEU A 462 -2.79 18.44 -16.92
C LEU A 462 -2.27 17.16 -17.59
N GLY A 463 -3.04 16.07 -17.51
CA GLY A 463 -2.61 14.77 -18.01
C GLY A 463 -2.28 14.80 -19.50
N ALA A 464 -3.17 15.39 -20.31
CA ALA A 464 -2.94 15.57 -21.74
C ALA A 464 -1.67 16.39 -22.00
N THR A 465 -1.50 17.51 -21.30
CA THR A 465 -0.33 18.40 -21.44
C THR A 465 0.97 17.69 -21.04
N HIS A 466 0.97 17.00 -19.90
CA HIS A 466 2.14 16.30 -19.36
C HIS A 466 2.65 15.24 -20.33
N HIS A 467 1.75 14.36 -20.79
CA HIS A 467 2.10 13.29 -21.71
C HIS A 467 2.50 13.80 -23.09
N HIS A 468 1.79 14.81 -23.61
CA HIS A 468 2.14 15.44 -24.88
C HIS A 468 3.56 16.03 -24.84
N LEU A 469 3.91 16.75 -23.77
CA LEU A 469 5.26 17.30 -23.60
C LEU A 469 6.33 16.21 -23.43
N ILE A 470 6.02 15.04 -22.85
CA ILE A 470 6.96 13.90 -22.78
C ILE A 470 7.21 13.33 -24.18
N GLU A 471 6.14 13.10 -24.96
CA GLU A 471 6.27 12.55 -26.31
C GLU A 471 7.01 13.51 -27.25
N GLU A 472 6.83 14.82 -27.10
CA GLU A 472 7.61 15.83 -27.84
C GLU A 472 9.02 16.10 -27.26
N ARG A 473 9.41 15.38 -26.19
CA ARG A 473 10.67 15.59 -25.44
C ARG A 473 10.89 17.04 -24.99
N GLN A 474 9.80 17.74 -24.66
CA GLN A 474 9.80 19.12 -24.15
C GLN A 474 9.53 19.21 -22.64
N ARG A 475 9.05 18.15 -21.98
CA ARG A 475 8.61 18.19 -20.56
C ARG A 475 9.69 18.69 -19.60
N MET A 476 10.96 18.40 -19.88
CA MET A 476 12.11 18.86 -19.08
C MET A 476 12.39 20.36 -19.22
N LYS A 477 11.79 21.08 -20.17
CA LYS A 477 12.05 22.51 -20.40
C LYS A 477 11.17 23.44 -19.56
N VAL A 478 10.11 22.92 -18.95
CA VAL A 478 9.05 23.71 -18.30
C VAL A 478 8.63 23.09 -16.97
N GLY A 479 8.20 23.92 -16.03
CA GLY A 479 7.42 23.50 -14.87
C GLY A 479 5.92 23.70 -15.11
N LEU A 480 5.06 22.78 -14.63
CA LEU A 480 3.61 22.82 -14.76
C LEU A 480 2.94 23.18 -13.43
N ILE A 481 2.41 24.39 -13.31
CA ILE A 481 1.72 24.88 -12.13
C ILE A 481 0.21 24.93 -12.41
N LEU A 482 -0.61 24.57 -11.42
CA LEU A 482 -2.06 24.53 -11.55
C LEU A 482 -2.71 25.64 -10.73
N GLU A 483 -3.60 26.41 -11.34
CA GLU A 483 -4.55 27.30 -10.68
C GLU A 483 -5.94 26.70 -10.89
N THR A 484 -6.46 26.01 -9.87
CA THR A 484 -7.70 25.24 -10.02
C THR A 484 -8.72 25.51 -8.93
N GLY A 485 -9.99 25.60 -9.33
CA GLY A 485 -11.13 25.61 -8.44
C GLY A 485 -11.65 24.21 -8.08
N GLU A 486 -11.19 23.15 -8.76
CA GLU A 486 -11.72 21.78 -8.64
C GLU A 486 -11.07 20.99 -7.48
N ALA A 487 -9.75 21.14 -7.29
CA ALA A 487 -8.98 20.38 -6.32
C ALA A 487 -9.17 20.89 -4.89
N ARG A 488 -9.47 19.96 -3.96
CA ARG A 488 -9.77 20.29 -2.56
C ARG A 488 -9.43 19.20 -1.56
N GLU A 489 -9.43 17.93 -1.99
CA GLU A 489 -9.17 16.76 -1.17
C GLU A 489 -7.74 16.25 -1.34
N VAL A 490 -7.22 15.52 -0.34
CA VAL A 490 -5.89 14.89 -0.40
C VAL A 490 -5.75 14.03 -1.66
N HIS A 491 -6.79 13.25 -1.99
CA HIS A 491 -6.79 12.41 -3.18
C HIS A 491 -6.63 13.23 -4.47
N HIS A 492 -7.39 14.32 -4.64
CA HIS A 492 -7.31 15.16 -5.84
C HIS A 492 -5.89 15.68 -6.07
N VAL A 493 -5.27 16.19 -4.99
CA VAL A 493 -3.89 16.69 -5.03
C VAL A 493 -2.90 15.57 -5.37
N CYS A 494 -3.04 14.38 -4.78
CA CYS A 494 -2.18 13.23 -5.07
C CYS A 494 -2.29 12.76 -6.52
N VAL A 495 -3.50 12.79 -7.10
CA VAL A 495 -3.72 12.42 -8.50
C VAL A 495 -3.06 13.45 -9.43
N LEU A 496 -3.25 14.76 -9.19
CA LEU A 496 -2.59 15.81 -9.96
C LEU A 496 -1.06 15.69 -9.91
N LEU A 497 -0.48 15.44 -8.74
CA LEU A 497 0.96 15.20 -8.60
C LEU A 497 1.41 13.96 -9.36
N GLY A 498 0.67 12.86 -9.26
CA GLY A 498 0.96 11.60 -9.96
C GLY A 498 0.90 11.70 -11.48
N TYR A 499 0.20 12.69 -12.03
CA TYR A 499 0.13 13.00 -13.47
C TYR A 499 0.90 14.26 -13.89
N GLY A 500 1.85 14.70 -13.05
CA GLY A 500 2.94 15.58 -13.48
C GLY A 500 2.83 17.06 -13.09
N ALA A 501 1.93 17.41 -12.16
CA ALA A 501 1.88 18.75 -11.58
C ALA A 501 3.15 19.06 -10.76
N ASP A 502 3.73 20.24 -10.94
CA ASP A 502 4.87 20.73 -10.18
C ASP A 502 4.47 21.55 -8.95
N GLY A 503 3.35 22.25 -9.02
CA GLY A 503 2.78 23.00 -7.91
C GLY A 503 1.29 23.29 -8.14
N ILE A 504 0.51 23.39 -7.06
CA ILE A 504 -0.94 23.42 -7.11
C ILE A 504 -1.45 24.54 -6.20
N CYS A 505 -2.15 25.51 -6.80
CA CYS A 505 -2.90 26.53 -6.09
C CYS A 505 -4.41 26.19 -6.17
N PRO A 506 -4.98 25.57 -5.13
CA PRO A 506 -6.43 25.33 -5.03
C PRO A 506 -7.14 26.65 -4.67
N PHE A 507 -7.16 27.60 -5.59
CA PHE A 507 -7.54 28.99 -5.31
C PHE A 507 -8.92 29.10 -4.64
N PHE A 508 -9.86 28.25 -5.07
CA PHE A 508 -11.25 28.30 -4.62
C PHE A 508 -11.42 27.80 -3.18
N VAL A 509 -10.54 26.91 -2.70
CA VAL A 509 -10.49 26.55 -1.27
C VAL A 509 -10.21 27.79 -0.42
N PHE A 510 -9.25 28.61 -0.83
CA PHE A 510 -8.85 29.80 -0.07
C PHE A 510 -9.90 30.92 -0.17
N GLU A 511 -10.47 31.15 -1.37
CA GLU A 511 -11.57 32.10 -1.56
C GLU A 511 -12.78 31.72 -0.68
N MET A 512 -13.19 30.45 -0.70
CA MET A 512 -14.31 29.97 0.11
C MET A 512 -14.02 30.04 1.62
N ALA A 513 -12.82 29.66 2.05
CA ALA A 513 -12.45 29.76 3.46
C ALA A 513 -12.46 31.21 3.97
N LYS A 514 -12.08 32.17 3.13
CA LYS A 514 -12.20 33.61 3.43
C LYS A 514 -13.68 34.00 3.59
N SER A 515 -14.55 33.60 2.68
CA SER A 515 -16.00 33.89 2.80
C SER A 515 -16.61 33.27 4.07
N LEU A 516 -16.27 32.02 4.38
CA LEU A 516 -16.74 31.33 5.60
C LEU A 516 -16.27 32.03 6.89
N ARG A 517 -15.12 32.70 6.86
CA ARG A 517 -14.64 33.54 7.98
C ARG A 517 -15.44 34.83 8.09
N GLU A 518 -15.72 35.50 6.96
CA GLU A 518 -16.52 36.73 6.93
C GLU A 518 -17.97 36.49 7.40
N GLU A 519 -18.49 35.28 7.19
CA GLU A 519 -19.82 34.83 7.67
C GLU A 519 -19.82 34.29 9.11
N GLY A 520 -18.65 34.22 9.79
CA GLY A 520 -18.54 33.75 11.17
C GLY A 520 -18.59 32.23 11.38
N VAL A 521 -18.51 31.41 10.32
CA VAL A 521 -18.41 29.94 10.41
C VAL A 521 -17.00 29.50 10.85
N LEU A 522 -15.99 30.25 10.41
CA LEU A 522 -14.59 30.11 10.82
C LEU A 522 -14.21 31.25 11.77
N GLU A 523 -13.28 30.97 12.69
CA GLU A 523 -12.85 31.96 13.68
C GLU A 523 -12.14 33.15 13.00
N PRO A 524 -12.40 34.41 13.42
CA PRO A 524 -11.74 35.60 12.86
C PRO A 524 -10.20 35.57 12.95
N ALA A 525 -9.65 34.80 13.91
CA ALA A 525 -8.21 34.61 14.09
C ALA A 525 -7.54 33.84 12.94
N LEU A 526 -8.31 33.13 12.10
CA LEU A 526 -7.80 32.41 10.95
C LEU A 526 -7.56 33.38 9.77
N THR A 527 -6.48 34.16 9.82
CA THR A 527 -6.06 35.06 8.72
C THR A 527 -5.77 34.26 7.44
N ASP A 528 -5.68 34.92 6.27
CA ASP A 528 -5.43 34.23 4.99
C ASP A 528 -4.11 33.41 5.01
N GLU A 529 -3.11 33.91 5.72
CA GLU A 529 -1.83 33.20 5.93
C GLU A 529 -2.00 31.96 6.82
N VAL A 530 -2.78 32.08 7.91
CA VAL A 530 -3.08 30.96 8.81
C VAL A 530 -3.92 29.89 8.09
N LEU A 531 -4.90 30.30 7.27
CA LEU A 531 -5.71 29.41 6.46
C LEU A 531 -4.85 28.62 5.47
N TYR A 532 -3.97 29.30 4.73
CA TYR A 532 -3.01 28.66 3.85
C TYR A 532 -2.14 27.65 4.61
N LYS A 533 -1.52 28.08 5.71
CA LYS A 533 -0.63 27.23 6.51
C LYS A 533 -1.35 25.97 7.01
N ASN A 534 -2.54 26.13 7.61
CA ASN A 534 -3.29 25.00 8.18
C ASN A 534 -3.72 23.99 7.10
N TYR A 535 -4.24 24.48 5.97
CA TYR A 535 -4.62 23.61 4.85
C TYR A 535 -3.40 22.91 4.26
N SER A 536 -2.29 23.62 4.10
CA SER A 536 -1.05 23.05 3.56
C SER A 536 -0.43 22.00 4.49
N GLU A 537 -0.46 22.20 5.82
CA GLU A 537 -0.01 21.20 6.80
C GLU A 537 -0.90 19.95 6.79
N ALA A 538 -2.21 20.11 6.59
CA ALA A 538 -3.12 18.98 6.40
C ALA A 538 -2.79 18.20 5.12
N MET A 539 -2.52 18.92 4.02
CA MET A 539 -2.09 18.32 2.76
C MET A 539 -0.72 17.65 2.87
N GLU A 540 0.25 18.23 3.58
CA GLU A 540 1.56 17.60 3.82
C GLU A 540 1.39 16.22 4.45
N ARG A 541 0.58 16.13 5.51
CA ARG A 541 0.28 14.87 6.20
C ARG A 541 -0.45 13.88 5.31
N GLY A 542 -1.45 14.36 4.56
CA GLY A 542 -2.24 13.52 3.65
C GLY A 542 -1.42 12.96 2.49
N ILE A 543 -0.64 13.80 1.81
CA ILE A 543 0.21 13.42 0.68
C ILE A 543 1.28 12.43 1.14
N SER A 544 1.97 12.73 2.25
CA SER A 544 2.97 11.82 2.83
C SER A 544 2.38 10.45 3.13
N LYS A 545 1.13 10.42 3.64
CA LYS A 545 0.41 9.19 3.90
C LYS A 545 0.10 8.39 2.64
N VAL A 546 -0.33 9.05 1.55
CA VAL A 546 -0.61 8.39 0.27
C VAL A 546 0.67 7.84 -0.38
N MET A 547 1.75 8.62 -0.41
CA MET A 547 3.05 8.18 -0.93
C MET A 547 3.57 6.95 -0.16
N ALA A 548 3.48 7.00 1.17
CA ALA A 548 3.96 5.95 2.04
C ALA A 548 3.21 4.62 1.85
N LYS A 549 1.98 4.60 1.30
CA LYS A 549 1.25 3.36 0.97
C LYS A 549 2.01 2.47 0.01
N MET A 550 2.74 3.06 -0.94
CA MET A 550 3.59 2.34 -1.91
C MET A 550 5.05 2.22 -1.43
N GLY A 551 5.35 2.75 -0.24
CA GLY A 551 6.72 2.83 0.27
C GLY A 551 7.57 3.91 -0.40
N ILE A 552 6.94 4.96 -0.97
CA ILE A 552 7.65 6.05 -1.63
C ILE A 552 7.96 7.15 -0.61
N SER A 553 9.23 7.53 -0.51
CA SER A 553 9.73 8.46 0.49
C SER A 553 9.75 9.91 0.00
N THR A 554 9.90 10.13 -1.31
CA THR A 554 10.10 11.48 -1.88
C THR A 554 9.02 11.87 -2.87
N LEU A 555 8.48 13.08 -2.73
CA LEU A 555 7.49 13.60 -3.69
C LEU A 555 8.08 13.70 -5.09
N GLN A 556 9.38 13.98 -5.18
CA GLN A 556 10.09 14.10 -6.45
C GLN A 556 9.94 12.83 -7.31
N SER A 557 10.03 11.64 -6.68
CA SER A 557 9.88 10.35 -7.38
C SER A 557 8.43 9.94 -7.56
N TYR A 558 7.53 10.43 -6.71
CA TYR A 558 6.08 10.19 -6.82
C TYR A 558 5.45 10.98 -8.00
N LYS A 559 5.97 12.18 -8.28
CA LYS A 559 5.49 13.04 -9.35
C LYS A 559 5.64 12.36 -10.71
N GLY A 560 4.55 12.25 -11.46
CA GLY A 560 4.54 11.58 -12.77
C GLY A 560 4.66 10.05 -12.73
N ALA A 561 4.73 9.43 -11.54
CA ALA A 561 4.86 7.98 -11.41
C ALA A 561 3.55 7.21 -11.64
N GLN A 562 2.40 7.90 -11.65
CA GLN A 562 1.08 7.30 -11.90
C GLN A 562 0.77 6.10 -10.99
N ILE A 563 0.88 6.29 -9.66
CA ILE A 563 0.60 5.25 -8.64
C ILE A 563 -0.92 5.08 -8.45
N PHE A 564 -1.62 4.84 -9.55
CA PHE A 564 -3.07 4.75 -9.64
C PHE A 564 -3.49 3.70 -10.66
N GLU A 565 -4.67 3.12 -10.44
CA GLU A 565 -5.44 2.40 -11.47
C GLU A 565 -6.72 3.17 -11.76
N ALA A 566 -7.11 3.24 -13.04
CA ALA A 566 -8.36 3.86 -13.47
C ALA A 566 -9.46 2.81 -13.62
N VAL A 567 -10.60 3.01 -12.95
CA VAL A 567 -11.76 2.12 -13.02
C VAL A 567 -12.86 2.81 -13.82
N GLY A 568 -13.15 2.29 -15.02
CA GLY A 568 -14.29 2.78 -15.78
C GLY A 568 -14.00 3.92 -16.75
N LEU A 569 -12.74 4.12 -17.17
CA LEU A 569 -12.36 5.08 -18.20
C LEU A 569 -12.05 4.37 -19.51
N ALA A 570 -12.52 4.94 -20.63
CA ALA A 570 -12.24 4.40 -21.96
C ALA A 570 -10.76 4.53 -22.34
N GLU A 571 -10.31 3.64 -23.22
CA GLU A 571 -8.94 3.61 -23.71
C GLU A 571 -8.53 4.92 -24.40
N GLU A 572 -9.45 5.59 -25.11
CA GLU A 572 -9.20 6.89 -25.73
C GLU A 572 -8.79 7.98 -24.71
N VAL A 573 -9.40 7.96 -23.52
CA VAL A 573 -9.12 8.92 -22.44
C VAL A 573 -7.77 8.58 -21.81
N ILE A 574 -7.52 7.29 -21.56
CA ILE A 574 -6.23 6.82 -21.03
C ILE A 574 -5.09 7.16 -21.98
N ASN A 575 -5.22 6.86 -23.27
CA ASN A 575 -4.17 7.07 -24.26
C ASN A 575 -3.83 8.56 -24.44
N LYS A 576 -4.83 9.45 -24.35
CA LYS A 576 -4.63 10.89 -24.50
C LYS A 576 -4.12 11.56 -23.22
N CYS A 577 -4.70 11.24 -22.06
CA CYS A 577 -4.48 11.99 -20.81
C CYS A 577 -3.65 11.25 -19.76
N PHE A 578 -3.60 9.92 -19.79
CA PHE A 578 -3.08 9.11 -18.67
C PHE A 578 -2.28 7.90 -19.18
N LYS A 579 -1.47 8.09 -20.23
CA LYS A 579 -0.81 7.01 -20.96
C LYS A 579 0.04 6.16 -20.00
N GLY A 580 -0.20 4.85 -20.01
CA GLY A 580 0.47 3.88 -19.12
C GLY A 580 -0.33 3.49 -17.88
N THR A 581 -1.42 4.19 -17.55
CA THR A 581 -2.30 3.84 -16.44
C THR A 581 -3.19 2.63 -16.79
N PRO A 582 -3.25 1.57 -15.96
CA PRO A 582 -4.16 0.46 -16.18
C PRO A 582 -5.63 0.89 -16.11
N SER A 583 -6.45 0.42 -17.07
CA SER A 583 -7.91 0.53 -17.01
C SER A 583 -8.59 -0.70 -17.61
N ARG A 584 -8.75 -1.74 -16.77
CA ARG A 584 -9.07 -3.12 -17.23
C ARG A 584 -10.46 -3.28 -17.83
N ILE A 585 -11.43 -2.46 -17.44
CA ILE A 585 -12.83 -2.62 -17.84
C ILE A 585 -13.31 -1.60 -18.87
N GLY A 586 -12.44 -0.70 -19.35
CA GLY A 586 -12.88 0.42 -20.20
C GLY A 586 -13.99 1.25 -19.55
N GLY A 587 -14.72 2.06 -20.31
CA GLY A 587 -15.92 2.74 -19.81
C GLY A 587 -16.15 4.12 -20.41
N VAL A 588 -16.21 5.12 -19.54
CA VAL A 588 -16.59 6.49 -19.85
C VAL A 588 -15.64 7.12 -20.87
N THR A 589 -16.21 7.64 -21.96
CA THR A 589 -15.56 8.30 -23.08
C THR A 589 -15.44 9.82 -22.88
N PHE A 590 -14.69 10.50 -23.74
CA PHE A 590 -14.66 11.99 -23.73
C PHE A 590 -16.05 12.59 -23.90
N LYS A 591 -16.90 11.96 -24.72
CA LYS A 591 -18.30 12.35 -24.90
C LYS A 591 -19.09 12.39 -23.58
N VAL A 592 -18.91 11.39 -22.72
CA VAL A 592 -19.61 11.33 -21.43
C VAL A 592 -19.00 12.35 -20.45
N LEU A 593 -17.68 12.45 -20.37
CA LEU A 593 -17.00 13.43 -19.51
C LEU A 593 -17.39 14.87 -19.87
N ALA A 594 -17.47 15.18 -21.17
CA ALA A 594 -17.90 16.47 -21.67
C ALA A 594 -19.37 16.77 -21.34
N LYS A 595 -20.24 15.76 -21.48
CA LYS A 595 -21.65 15.88 -21.09
C LYS A 595 -21.80 16.16 -19.59
N GLU A 596 -21.10 15.41 -18.74
CA GLU A 596 -21.13 15.61 -17.28
C GLU A 596 -20.59 16.99 -16.87
N ALA A 597 -19.52 17.48 -17.52
CA ALA A 597 -19.02 18.84 -17.31
C ALA A 597 -20.07 19.91 -17.69
N TYR A 598 -20.77 19.70 -18.81
CA TYR A 598 -21.83 20.61 -19.27
C TYR A 598 -23.07 20.56 -18.36
N GLU A 599 -23.43 19.37 -17.86
CA GLU A 599 -24.52 19.20 -16.89
C GLU A 599 -24.19 19.92 -15.57
N ARG A 600 -22.96 19.79 -15.04
CA ARG A 600 -22.53 20.56 -13.86
C ARG A 600 -22.61 22.07 -14.09
N HIS A 601 -22.17 22.54 -15.26
CA HIS A 601 -22.30 23.94 -15.64
C HIS A 601 -23.76 24.40 -15.70
N HIS A 602 -24.63 23.61 -16.31
CA HIS A 602 -26.06 23.89 -16.40
C HIS A 602 -26.72 23.93 -15.01
N LEU A 603 -26.37 22.99 -14.12
CA LEU A 603 -26.84 22.98 -12.73
C LEU A 603 -26.43 24.26 -11.98
N ALA A 604 -25.21 24.75 -12.21
CA ALA A 604 -24.72 25.97 -11.59
C ALA A 604 -25.37 27.25 -12.14
N TYR A 605 -25.65 27.31 -13.46
CA TYR A 605 -26.02 28.56 -14.15
C TYR A 605 -27.43 28.62 -14.73
N SER A 606 -28.32 27.65 -14.50
CA SER A 606 -29.72 27.73 -14.96
C SER A 606 -30.58 28.78 -14.22
N ASP A 607 -31.71 29.17 -14.81
CA ASP A 607 -32.60 30.25 -14.32
C ASP A 607 -33.51 29.88 -13.13
N LYS A 608 -33.46 28.63 -12.64
CA LYS A 608 -34.25 28.19 -11.48
C LYS A 608 -33.51 28.49 -10.18
N ASP A 609 -34.26 28.71 -9.08
CA ASP A 609 -33.76 28.91 -7.70
C ASP A 609 -32.87 27.74 -7.22
N MET A 610 -31.63 27.70 -7.71
CA MET A 610 -30.60 26.68 -7.42
C MET A 610 -29.63 27.16 -6.31
N LEU A 611 -30.07 28.09 -5.45
CA LEU A 611 -29.29 28.66 -4.35
C LEU A 611 -29.08 27.68 -3.16
N VAL A 612 -29.65 26.48 -3.22
CA VAL A 612 -29.46 25.46 -2.19
C VAL A 612 -28.50 24.40 -2.71
N LEU A 613 -27.33 24.29 -2.05
CA LEU A 613 -26.32 23.31 -2.42
C LEU A 613 -26.87 21.89 -2.27
N ARG A 614 -26.77 21.08 -3.33
CA ARG A 614 -27.21 19.68 -3.29
C ARG A 614 -26.29 18.89 -2.35
N ASN A 615 -26.89 18.02 -1.54
CA ASN A 615 -26.16 17.02 -0.78
C ASN A 615 -26.42 15.64 -1.39
N PRO A 616 -25.58 15.18 -2.33
CA PRO A 616 -25.76 13.88 -2.97
C PRO A 616 -25.56 12.70 -2.02
N GLY A 617 -25.03 12.87 -0.81
CA GLY A 617 -24.81 11.75 0.11
C GLY A 617 -23.67 10.84 -0.35
N LEU A 618 -22.54 11.39 -0.77
CA LEU A 618 -21.38 10.61 -1.21
C LEU A 618 -20.75 9.83 -0.05
N TYR A 619 -20.78 10.38 1.16
CA TYR A 619 -20.14 9.78 2.34
C TYR A 619 -21.15 9.04 3.23
N HIS A 620 -22.34 9.61 3.39
CA HIS A 620 -23.45 9.02 4.11
C HIS A 620 -24.68 8.94 3.20
N TRP A 621 -25.41 7.83 3.32
CA TRP A 621 -26.68 7.66 2.62
C TRP A 621 -27.64 8.81 2.92
N ARG A 622 -28.30 9.32 1.86
CA ARG A 622 -29.35 10.33 1.92
C ARG A 622 -30.52 9.92 1.05
N GLN A 623 -31.73 10.18 1.51
CA GLN A 623 -32.93 9.96 0.71
C GLN A 623 -32.89 10.84 -0.54
N GLY A 624 -33.02 10.24 -1.72
CA GLY A 624 -32.93 10.93 -3.02
C GLY A 624 -31.50 11.30 -3.46
N GLY A 625 -30.48 10.85 -2.72
CA GLY A 625 -29.07 11.00 -3.09
C GLY A 625 -28.53 9.83 -3.92
N GLU A 626 -27.20 9.68 -3.89
CA GLU A 626 -26.48 8.53 -4.41
C GLU A 626 -26.97 7.22 -3.79
N LYS A 627 -26.87 6.17 -4.59
CA LYS A 627 -27.24 4.82 -4.14
C LYS A 627 -26.17 4.29 -3.20
N HIS A 628 -26.57 3.47 -2.23
CA HIS A 628 -25.62 2.74 -1.41
C HIS A 628 -26.03 1.29 -1.30
N ILE A 629 -25.05 0.40 -1.26
CA ILE A 629 -25.31 -1.03 -0.99
C ILE A 629 -26.02 -1.19 0.36
N ASN A 630 -25.65 -0.39 1.37
CA ASN A 630 -26.31 -0.42 2.68
C ASN A 630 -27.49 0.57 2.73
N ASP A 631 -28.57 0.24 2.02
CA ASP A 631 -29.82 0.99 2.04
C ASP A 631 -30.70 0.66 3.28
N PRO A 632 -31.28 1.65 3.98
CA PRO A 632 -32.07 1.44 5.20
C PRO A 632 -33.18 0.38 5.11
N VAL A 633 -33.85 0.25 3.94
CA VAL A 633 -34.90 -0.76 3.74
C VAL A 633 -34.29 -2.16 3.75
N SER A 634 -33.16 -2.33 3.06
CA SER A 634 -32.40 -3.59 3.06
C SER A 634 -31.91 -3.95 4.47
N LEU A 635 -31.45 -2.97 5.25
CA LEU A 635 -31.02 -3.20 6.63
C LEU A 635 -32.16 -3.71 7.51
N ALA A 636 -33.30 -3.03 7.48
CA ALA A 636 -34.46 -3.39 8.31
C ALA A 636 -34.98 -4.79 7.98
N ASN A 637 -35.09 -5.12 6.69
CA ASN A 637 -35.51 -6.45 6.24
C ASN A 637 -34.51 -7.55 6.66
N LEU A 638 -33.21 -7.29 6.60
CA LEU A 638 -32.20 -8.26 7.04
C LEU A 638 -32.26 -8.52 8.55
N GLN A 639 -32.45 -7.47 9.35
CA GLN A 639 -32.63 -7.60 10.80
C GLN A 639 -33.89 -8.39 11.15
N GLU A 640 -35.01 -8.04 10.52
CA GLU A 640 -36.28 -8.75 10.71
C GLU A 640 -36.18 -10.23 10.32
N ALA A 641 -35.55 -10.52 9.18
CA ALA A 641 -35.32 -11.88 8.73
C ALA A 641 -34.53 -12.69 9.77
N ALA A 642 -33.41 -12.15 10.25
CA ALA A 642 -32.53 -12.88 11.15
C ALA A 642 -33.09 -13.04 12.57
N VAL A 643 -33.79 -12.03 13.09
CA VAL A 643 -34.36 -12.05 14.45
C VAL A 643 -35.60 -12.96 14.50
N ASN A 644 -36.52 -12.83 13.54
CA ASN A 644 -37.79 -13.56 13.54
C ASN A 644 -37.79 -14.82 12.66
N LYS A 645 -36.64 -15.16 12.06
CA LYS A 645 -36.49 -16.29 11.11
C LYS A 645 -37.50 -16.21 9.94
N SER A 646 -37.72 -14.99 9.44
CA SER A 646 -38.75 -14.69 8.44
C SER A 646 -38.20 -14.77 7.02
N THR A 647 -38.57 -15.83 6.29
CA THR A 647 -38.18 -16.01 4.87
C THR A 647 -38.69 -14.87 3.99
N ASN A 648 -39.91 -14.38 4.23
CA ASN A 648 -40.47 -13.26 3.45
C ASN A 648 -39.67 -11.96 3.63
N ALA A 649 -39.18 -11.69 4.84
CA ALA A 649 -38.30 -10.54 5.06
C ALA A 649 -36.93 -10.75 4.37
N TYR A 650 -36.42 -11.98 4.35
CA TYR A 650 -35.19 -12.32 3.64
C TYR A 650 -35.35 -12.14 2.11
N ASP A 651 -36.49 -12.51 1.54
CA ASP A 651 -36.80 -12.31 0.13
C ASP A 651 -36.78 -10.83 -0.25
N ARG A 652 -37.47 -10.00 0.53
CA ARG A 652 -37.46 -8.53 0.36
C ARG A 652 -36.07 -7.93 0.53
N PHE A 653 -35.27 -8.47 1.45
CA PHE A 653 -33.86 -8.08 1.63
C PHE A 653 -33.03 -8.41 0.37
N ARG A 654 -33.18 -9.62 -0.19
CA ARG A 654 -32.50 -10.04 -1.42
C ARG A 654 -32.84 -9.13 -2.59
N GLU A 655 -34.12 -8.84 -2.80
CA GLU A 655 -34.59 -8.00 -3.91
C GLU A 655 -34.01 -6.59 -3.82
N SER A 656 -34.21 -5.91 -2.67
CA SER A 656 -33.72 -4.54 -2.45
C SER A 656 -32.18 -4.44 -2.46
N THR A 657 -31.49 -5.49 -2.01
CA THR A 657 -30.02 -5.53 -2.08
C THR A 657 -29.53 -5.73 -3.50
N LEU A 658 -30.18 -6.59 -4.30
CA LEU A 658 -29.80 -6.80 -5.70
C LEU A 658 -29.94 -5.51 -6.53
N ASP A 659 -31.00 -4.72 -6.30
CA ASP A 659 -31.16 -3.41 -6.93
C ASP A 659 -30.01 -2.46 -6.56
N SER A 660 -29.63 -2.42 -5.28
CA SER A 660 -28.50 -1.60 -4.82
C SER A 660 -27.16 -2.09 -5.39
N VAL A 661 -26.97 -3.40 -5.51
CA VAL A 661 -25.78 -4.03 -6.11
C VAL A 661 -25.68 -3.68 -7.61
N ARG A 662 -26.79 -3.72 -8.34
CA ARG A 662 -26.91 -3.29 -9.75
C ARG A 662 -26.58 -1.82 -9.95
N ASP A 663 -26.93 -0.96 -9.00
CA ASP A 663 -26.61 0.46 -9.07
C ASP A 663 -25.15 0.76 -8.71
N CYS A 664 -24.52 -0.03 -7.83
CA CYS A 664 -23.25 0.35 -7.21
C CYS A 664 -22.00 -0.39 -7.71
N THR A 665 -22.12 -1.62 -8.21
CA THR A 665 -20.98 -2.57 -8.27
C THR A 665 -20.78 -3.23 -9.62
N ILE A 666 -19.59 -3.83 -9.83
CA ILE A 666 -19.26 -4.60 -11.04
C ILE A 666 -20.09 -5.89 -11.11
N ARG A 667 -20.20 -6.65 -10.01
CA ARG A 667 -21.04 -7.87 -10.00
C ARG A 667 -22.50 -7.59 -10.29
N GLY A 668 -23.00 -6.39 -9.99
CA GLY A 668 -24.33 -5.95 -10.37
C GLY A 668 -24.54 -5.79 -11.88
N GLN A 669 -23.46 -5.73 -12.66
CA GLN A 669 -23.50 -5.72 -14.12
C GLN A 669 -23.36 -7.13 -14.73
N LEU A 670 -23.46 -8.17 -13.90
CA LEU A 670 -23.46 -9.57 -14.31
C LEU A 670 -24.80 -10.22 -13.99
N GLU A 671 -25.14 -11.25 -14.76
CA GLU A 671 -26.27 -12.12 -14.48
C GLU A 671 -25.91 -13.59 -14.75
N PHE A 672 -26.66 -14.48 -14.12
CA PHE A 672 -26.49 -15.92 -14.33
C PHE A 672 -27.04 -16.35 -15.67
N VAL A 673 -26.36 -17.30 -16.30
CA VAL A 673 -26.86 -18.03 -17.47
C VAL A 673 -27.59 -19.28 -16.94
N PRO A 674 -28.93 -19.34 -17.01
CA PRO A 674 -29.67 -20.51 -16.52
C PRO A 674 -29.28 -21.78 -17.27
N SER A 675 -29.30 -22.92 -16.59
CA SER A 675 -29.10 -24.21 -17.24
C SER A 675 -30.35 -24.64 -18.00
N ASP A 676 -30.18 -25.25 -19.17
CA ASP A 676 -31.26 -25.95 -19.88
C ASP A 676 -31.75 -27.20 -19.10
N ASN A 677 -30.93 -27.69 -18.17
CA ASN A 677 -31.21 -28.84 -17.32
C ASN A 677 -31.02 -28.48 -15.83
N PRO A 678 -31.95 -27.71 -15.22
CA PRO A 678 -31.91 -27.47 -13.78
C PRO A 678 -32.10 -28.77 -13.01
N VAL A 679 -31.58 -28.83 -11.79
CA VAL A 679 -31.70 -29.99 -10.90
C VAL A 679 -32.66 -29.70 -9.75
N ASP A 680 -33.23 -30.74 -9.14
CA ASP A 680 -34.04 -30.53 -7.94
C ASP A 680 -33.14 -30.06 -6.78
N ILE A 681 -33.62 -29.11 -5.97
CA ILE A 681 -32.83 -28.56 -4.86
C ILE A 681 -32.44 -29.64 -3.83
N SER A 682 -33.21 -30.74 -3.72
CA SER A 682 -32.88 -31.89 -2.86
C SER A 682 -31.65 -32.67 -3.33
N GLU A 683 -31.26 -32.56 -4.61
CA GLU A 683 -30.02 -33.14 -5.14
C GLU A 683 -28.79 -32.26 -4.87
N VAL A 684 -29.00 -30.98 -4.57
CA VAL A 684 -27.94 -30.04 -4.20
C VAL A 684 -27.48 -30.33 -2.78
N GLU A 685 -26.17 -30.29 -2.55
CA GLU A 685 -25.62 -30.51 -1.21
C GLU A 685 -26.27 -29.62 -0.13
N PRO A 686 -26.41 -30.13 1.11
CA PRO A 686 -27.18 -29.46 2.13
C PRO A 686 -26.52 -28.15 2.58
N ALA A 687 -27.33 -27.20 3.05
CA ALA A 687 -26.86 -25.90 3.51
C ALA A 687 -25.77 -26.00 4.60
N SER A 688 -25.80 -27.07 5.42
CA SER A 688 -24.79 -27.38 6.44
C SER A 688 -23.38 -27.61 5.88
N GLU A 689 -23.23 -27.99 4.61
CA GLU A 689 -21.92 -28.09 3.96
C GLU A 689 -21.48 -26.75 3.36
N ILE A 690 -22.42 -25.95 2.86
CA ILE A 690 -22.13 -24.63 2.28
C ILE A 690 -21.65 -23.65 3.35
N VAL A 691 -22.28 -23.63 4.53
CA VAL A 691 -21.90 -22.71 5.63
C VAL A 691 -20.47 -22.90 6.13
N LYS A 692 -19.85 -24.07 5.91
CA LYS A 692 -18.45 -24.33 6.26
C LYS A 692 -17.45 -23.52 5.42
N ARG A 693 -17.90 -23.00 4.27
CA ARG A 693 -17.14 -22.07 3.41
C ARG A 693 -17.20 -20.63 3.89
N PHE A 694 -17.99 -20.33 4.92
CA PHE A 694 -18.18 -18.97 5.41
C PHE A 694 -17.24 -18.66 6.57
N ALA A 695 -16.65 -17.47 6.50
CA ALA A 695 -15.87 -16.87 7.55
C ALA A 695 -16.46 -15.51 7.95
N THR A 696 -16.48 -15.17 9.24
CA THR A 696 -16.68 -13.77 9.64
C THR A 696 -15.37 -13.02 9.46
N GLY A 697 -15.43 -11.82 8.87
CA GLY A 697 -14.23 -11.05 8.58
C GLY A 697 -13.54 -10.55 9.84
N ALA A 698 -12.25 -10.25 9.69
CA ALA A 698 -11.33 -9.86 10.75
C ALA A 698 -11.70 -8.52 11.42
N MET A 699 -12.44 -8.57 12.53
CA MET A 699 -12.89 -7.38 13.27
C MET A 699 -12.34 -7.41 14.70
N SER A 700 -11.39 -6.54 15.01
CA SER A 700 -10.66 -6.60 16.29
C SER A 700 -11.54 -6.33 17.51
N PHE A 701 -11.31 -7.07 18.59
CA PHE A 701 -11.68 -6.62 19.94
C PHE A 701 -11.05 -5.24 20.21
N GLY A 702 -11.90 -4.28 20.58
CA GLY A 702 -11.58 -2.85 20.67
C GLY A 702 -12.25 -2.02 19.57
N SER A 703 -12.23 -2.49 18.32
CA SER A 703 -13.06 -1.88 17.27
C SER A 703 -14.53 -2.18 17.52
N ILE A 704 -14.84 -3.45 17.75
CA ILE A 704 -16.14 -3.93 18.23
C ILE A 704 -16.06 -4.32 19.71
N SER A 705 -17.21 -4.34 20.37
CA SER A 705 -17.38 -4.73 21.76
C SER A 705 -17.05 -6.22 21.95
N LEU A 706 -16.76 -6.61 23.19
CA LEU A 706 -16.47 -8.01 23.53
C LEU A 706 -17.68 -8.89 23.25
N GLU A 707 -18.89 -8.38 23.54
CA GLU A 707 -20.16 -9.06 23.33
C GLU A 707 -20.34 -9.41 21.85
N ALA A 708 -20.23 -8.41 20.95
CA ALA A 708 -20.34 -8.63 19.52
C ALA A 708 -19.28 -9.61 18.99
N HIS A 709 -18.05 -9.51 19.49
CA HIS A 709 -16.95 -10.38 19.08
C HIS A 709 -17.17 -11.84 19.50
N GLN A 710 -17.62 -12.08 20.74
CA GLN A 710 -17.90 -13.43 21.23
C GLN A 710 -19.14 -14.03 20.58
N THR A 711 -20.19 -13.24 20.34
CA THR A 711 -21.39 -13.68 19.61
C THR A 711 -21.06 -14.24 18.24
N LEU A 712 -20.16 -13.58 17.48
CA LEU A 712 -19.70 -14.09 16.18
C LEU A 712 -18.93 -15.40 16.32
N ALA A 713 -18.05 -15.52 17.33
CA ALA A 713 -17.29 -16.74 17.54
C ALA A 713 -18.19 -17.95 17.85
N VAL A 714 -19.12 -17.79 18.78
CA VAL A 714 -20.09 -18.82 19.15
C VAL A 714 -20.95 -19.23 17.95
N ALA A 715 -21.46 -18.25 17.18
CA ALA A 715 -22.27 -18.53 16.00
C ALA A 715 -21.50 -19.34 14.96
N MET A 716 -20.28 -18.93 14.61
CA MET A 716 -19.50 -19.60 13.57
C MET A 716 -19.06 -21.00 13.98
N ASN A 717 -18.62 -21.18 15.23
CA ASN A 717 -18.24 -22.49 15.75
C ASN A 717 -19.41 -23.48 15.73
N LYS A 718 -20.63 -23.02 16.03
CA LYS A 718 -21.83 -23.86 16.04
C LYS A 718 -22.25 -24.35 14.65
N VAL A 719 -21.96 -23.58 13.60
CA VAL A 719 -22.31 -23.95 12.21
C VAL A 719 -21.17 -24.60 11.44
N GLY A 720 -19.99 -24.76 12.06
CA GLY A 720 -18.79 -25.29 11.40
C GLY A 720 -18.13 -24.30 10.42
N GLY A 721 -18.54 -23.03 10.45
CA GLY A 721 -17.83 -21.95 9.78
C GLY A 721 -16.69 -21.42 10.65
N LYS A 722 -16.09 -20.29 10.26
CA LYS A 722 -14.92 -19.74 10.98
C LYS A 722 -15.13 -18.30 11.42
N SER A 723 -14.67 -17.95 12.62
CA SER A 723 -14.59 -16.55 13.06
C SER A 723 -13.14 -16.09 13.18
N ASN A 724 -12.93 -14.78 13.06
CA ASN A 724 -11.59 -14.19 13.01
C ASN A 724 -11.39 -13.14 14.11
N THR A 725 -10.27 -13.21 14.82
CA THR A 725 -9.94 -12.29 15.94
C THR A 725 -9.76 -10.83 15.53
N GLY A 726 -9.45 -10.58 14.25
CA GLY A 726 -8.80 -9.33 13.83
C GLY A 726 -7.48 -9.08 14.56
N GLU A 727 -6.97 -7.86 14.43
CA GLU A 727 -5.67 -7.42 14.95
C GLU A 727 -5.65 -7.14 16.47
N GLY A 728 -6.69 -7.52 17.20
CA GLY A 728 -6.92 -7.09 18.59
C GLY A 728 -6.36 -8.00 19.68
N GLY A 729 -5.78 -9.15 19.31
CA GLY A 729 -5.51 -10.25 20.25
C GLY A 729 -6.79 -10.99 20.66
N GLU A 730 -6.62 -12.04 21.47
CA GLU A 730 -7.74 -12.80 22.04
C GLU A 730 -7.38 -13.30 23.44
N ASN A 731 -8.25 -13.06 24.42
CA ASN A 731 -8.01 -13.47 25.80
C ASN A 731 -7.95 -15.01 25.95
N PRO A 732 -7.03 -15.54 26.78
CA PRO A 732 -6.88 -16.99 26.98
C PRO A 732 -8.11 -17.72 27.51
N ASP A 733 -8.96 -17.06 28.29
CA ASP A 733 -10.19 -17.66 28.83
C ASP A 733 -11.15 -18.13 27.73
N ARG A 734 -11.04 -17.57 26.51
CA ARG A 734 -11.88 -17.95 25.36
C ARG A 734 -11.49 -19.28 24.73
N TYR A 735 -10.25 -19.72 24.89
CA TYR A 735 -9.74 -20.94 24.26
C TYR A 735 -9.23 -22.00 25.25
N LEU A 736 -8.96 -21.66 26.51
CA LEU A 736 -8.59 -22.63 27.55
C LEU A 736 -9.82 -23.20 28.28
N ASN A 737 -10.88 -22.41 28.46
CA ASN A 737 -12.10 -22.81 29.17
C ASN A 737 -13.26 -22.93 28.18
N GLN A 738 -13.36 -24.08 27.51
CA GLN A 738 -14.38 -24.32 26.47
C GLN A 738 -15.57 -25.07 27.06
N ASP A 739 -16.68 -24.36 27.22
CA ASP A 739 -18.01 -24.99 27.15
C ASP A 739 -18.26 -25.36 25.66
N PRO A 740 -18.44 -26.65 25.32
CA PRO A 740 -18.70 -27.08 23.95
C PRO A 740 -19.92 -26.38 23.31
N ASP A 741 -20.94 -26.06 24.11
CA ASP A 741 -22.17 -25.41 23.64
C ASP A 741 -22.01 -23.88 23.51
N PHE A 742 -20.98 -23.31 24.13
CA PHE A 742 -20.68 -21.87 24.11
C PHE A 742 -19.20 -21.61 23.81
N ASN A 743 -18.66 -22.26 22.78
CA ASN A 743 -17.27 -22.09 22.39
C ASN A 743 -17.00 -20.68 21.85
N ARG A 744 -16.30 -19.86 22.65
CA ARG A 744 -15.95 -18.47 22.35
C ARG A 744 -14.63 -18.29 21.60
N ARG A 745 -13.91 -19.37 21.28
CA ARG A 745 -12.62 -19.31 20.55
C ARG A 745 -12.85 -18.87 19.11
N SER A 746 -12.04 -17.94 18.60
CA SER A 746 -11.98 -17.70 17.17
C SER A 746 -11.07 -18.72 16.46
N ALA A 747 -11.60 -19.38 15.43
CA ALA A 747 -10.88 -20.37 14.62
C ALA A 747 -9.69 -19.74 13.86
N ILE A 748 -9.88 -18.51 13.35
CA ILE A 748 -8.86 -17.75 12.63
C ILE A 748 -8.24 -16.73 13.57
N LYS A 749 -6.92 -16.76 13.67
CA LYS A 749 -6.14 -15.82 14.46
C LYS A 749 -5.27 -14.97 13.55
N GLN A 750 -5.39 -13.65 13.67
CA GLN A 750 -4.71 -12.72 12.79
C GLN A 750 -3.36 -12.28 13.34
N VAL A 751 -2.34 -12.32 12.50
CA VAL A 751 -1.01 -11.78 12.73
C VAL A 751 -0.87 -10.52 11.86
N ALA A 752 -0.91 -9.35 12.49
CA ALA A 752 -0.83 -8.04 11.85
C ALA A 752 0.41 -7.26 12.33
N SER A 753 0.75 -6.16 11.66
CA SER A 753 1.96 -5.36 11.91
C SER A 753 2.16 -4.87 13.35
N GLY A 754 1.08 -4.66 14.12
CA GLY A 754 1.18 -4.27 15.53
C GLY A 754 1.65 -5.40 16.47
N ARG A 755 1.52 -6.67 16.05
CA ARG A 755 1.70 -7.90 16.86
C ARG A 755 0.96 -7.88 18.20
N PHE A 756 -0.18 -7.18 18.26
CA PHE A 756 -0.98 -7.08 19.49
C PHE A 756 -1.55 -8.43 19.88
N GLY A 757 -1.24 -8.87 21.10
CA GLY A 757 -1.75 -10.12 21.68
C GLY A 757 -1.30 -11.39 20.94
N VAL A 758 -0.21 -11.32 20.17
CA VAL A 758 0.34 -12.49 19.45
C VAL A 758 1.34 -13.20 20.35
N THR A 759 0.86 -14.16 21.14
CA THR A 759 1.69 -15.06 21.96
C THR A 759 1.74 -16.46 21.36
N ILE A 760 2.67 -17.30 21.80
CA ILE A 760 2.71 -18.71 21.38
C ILE A 760 1.42 -19.47 21.73
N SER A 761 0.80 -19.21 22.89
CA SER A 761 -0.49 -19.81 23.28
C SER A 761 -1.63 -19.35 22.37
N TYR A 762 -1.63 -18.07 22.00
CA TYR A 762 -2.54 -17.54 20.99
C TYR A 762 -2.34 -18.31 19.68
N LEU A 763 -1.12 -18.39 19.14
CA LEU A 763 -0.85 -19.08 17.87
C LEU A 763 -1.22 -20.57 17.91
N ALA A 764 -0.88 -21.28 18.99
CA ALA A 764 -1.13 -22.71 19.16
C ALA A 764 -2.64 -23.07 19.22
N ASN A 765 -3.50 -22.10 19.51
CA ASN A 765 -4.95 -22.31 19.64
C ASN A 765 -5.75 -21.78 18.43
N SER A 766 -5.19 -21.92 17.23
CA SER A 766 -5.83 -21.57 15.94
C SER A 766 -6.00 -22.79 15.03
N ASP A 767 -7.00 -22.69 14.15
CA ASP A 767 -7.17 -23.56 12.98
C ASP A 767 -6.56 -22.90 11.73
N ASP A 768 -6.67 -21.57 11.63
CA ASP A 768 -6.00 -20.76 10.61
C ASP A 768 -5.22 -19.61 11.25
N LEU A 769 -4.01 -19.37 10.75
CA LEU A 769 -3.21 -18.19 11.06
C LEU A 769 -3.21 -17.24 9.87
N GLN A 770 -3.81 -16.07 10.03
CA GLN A 770 -3.95 -15.08 8.95
C GLN A 770 -2.95 -13.95 9.07
N ILE A 771 -1.98 -13.91 8.17
CA ILE A 771 -1.09 -12.76 7.94
C ILE A 771 -1.91 -11.66 7.27
N LYS A 772 -2.07 -10.51 7.93
CA LYS A 772 -2.79 -9.35 7.39
C LYS A 772 -1.82 -8.39 6.70
N MET A 773 -1.65 -8.53 5.39
CA MET A 773 -0.88 -7.55 4.61
C MET A 773 -1.63 -6.23 4.48
N ALA A 774 -2.92 -6.30 4.17
CA ALA A 774 -3.75 -5.11 3.98
C ALA A 774 -5.24 -5.37 4.27
N GLN A 775 -6.04 -4.30 4.28
CA GLN A 775 -7.51 -4.35 4.31
C GLN A 775 -8.11 -3.33 3.35
N GLY A 776 -9.26 -3.66 2.75
CA GLY A 776 -9.85 -2.86 1.67
C GLY A 776 -10.13 -1.38 1.98
N ALA A 777 -10.51 -1.07 3.22
CA ALA A 777 -10.83 0.31 3.63
C ALA A 777 -9.60 1.24 3.82
N LYS A 778 -8.40 0.67 3.86
CA LYS A 778 -7.14 1.39 4.10
C LYS A 778 -5.92 0.54 3.74
N PRO A 779 -5.78 0.11 2.49
CA PRO A 779 -4.62 -0.64 2.07
C PRO A 779 -3.37 0.26 2.08
N GLY A 780 -2.21 -0.34 2.35
CA GLY A 780 -0.94 0.38 2.56
C GLY A 780 -0.86 1.17 3.87
N GLU A 781 -1.80 0.99 4.80
CA GLU A 781 -1.84 1.68 6.10
C GLU A 781 -2.00 0.70 7.27
N GLY A 782 -1.63 1.17 8.47
CA GLY A 782 -1.81 0.40 9.70
C GLY A 782 -3.24 0.40 10.27
N GLY A 783 -3.51 -0.59 11.12
CA GLY A 783 -4.65 -0.60 12.03
C GLY A 783 -4.71 0.66 12.91
N GLU A 784 -5.92 1.14 13.24
CA GLU A 784 -6.11 2.36 14.02
C GLU A 784 -7.22 2.14 15.04
N LEU A 785 -6.88 2.34 16.32
CA LEU A 785 -7.81 2.32 17.44
C LEU A 785 -7.65 3.61 18.25
N PRO A 786 -8.66 4.50 18.27
CA PRO A 786 -8.61 5.72 19.07
C PRO A 786 -8.38 5.44 20.56
N GLY A 787 -7.59 6.27 21.23
CA GLY A 787 -7.15 6.04 22.61
C GLY A 787 -8.29 5.91 23.62
N TYR A 788 -9.38 6.66 23.44
CA TYR A 788 -10.58 6.56 24.26
C TYR A 788 -11.36 5.23 24.10
N LYS A 789 -10.97 4.36 23.17
CA LYS A 789 -11.46 2.98 23.05
C LYS A 789 -10.48 1.96 23.64
N VAL A 790 -9.30 2.38 24.10
CA VAL A 790 -8.28 1.49 24.68
C VAL A 790 -8.51 1.41 26.17
N THR A 791 -9.48 0.58 26.57
CA THR A 791 -9.77 0.29 27.99
C THR A 791 -8.66 -0.55 28.61
N GLU A 792 -8.68 -0.72 29.93
CA GLU A 792 -7.72 -1.56 30.65
C GLU A 792 -7.70 -3.01 30.14
N ASP A 793 -8.88 -3.60 29.90
CA ASP A 793 -8.98 -4.96 29.35
C ASP A 793 -8.35 -5.08 27.95
N ILE A 794 -8.59 -4.08 27.09
CA ILE A 794 -8.01 -4.04 25.74
C ILE A 794 -6.50 -3.85 25.83
N ALA A 795 -6.05 -2.94 26.70
CA ALA A 795 -4.64 -2.69 26.93
C ALA A 795 -3.91 -3.95 27.42
N LYS A 796 -4.52 -4.69 28.36
CA LYS A 796 -4.02 -5.98 28.84
C LYS A 796 -3.94 -7.01 27.71
N THR A 797 -5.03 -7.18 26.94
CA THR A 797 -5.08 -8.12 25.80
C THR A 797 -3.98 -7.83 24.76
N ARG A 798 -3.68 -6.55 24.55
CA ARG A 798 -2.73 -6.10 23.53
C ARG A 798 -1.31 -5.89 24.04
N HIS A 799 -1.06 -6.09 25.34
CA HIS A 799 0.20 -5.72 26.00
C HIS A 799 0.59 -4.26 25.68
N SER A 800 -0.37 -3.35 25.90
CA SER A 800 -0.24 -1.91 25.63
C SER A 800 -0.67 -1.06 26.84
N VAL A 801 -0.66 0.26 26.69
CA VAL A 801 -1.04 1.21 27.74
C VAL A 801 -2.49 1.67 27.55
N ALA A 802 -3.28 1.66 28.62
CA ALA A 802 -4.67 2.13 28.59
C ALA A 802 -4.77 3.63 28.24
N GLY A 803 -5.80 4.01 27.49
CA GLY A 803 -6.05 5.40 27.05
C GLY A 803 -5.18 5.91 25.90
N VAL A 804 -4.12 5.19 25.52
CA VAL A 804 -3.20 5.59 24.43
C VAL A 804 -3.70 5.08 23.09
N GLY A 805 -3.81 5.96 22.09
CA GLY A 805 -4.21 5.58 20.74
C GLY A 805 -3.23 4.60 20.10
N LEU A 806 -3.75 3.52 19.52
CA LEU A 806 -2.94 2.49 18.87
C LEU A 806 -3.03 2.64 17.35
N ILE A 807 -1.98 3.21 16.77
CA ILE A 807 -1.76 3.25 15.32
C ILE A 807 -0.68 2.21 15.01
N SER A 808 -1.05 1.11 14.38
CA SER A 808 -0.08 0.08 13.99
C SER A 808 0.87 0.63 12.92
N PRO A 809 2.12 0.16 12.84
CA PRO A 809 2.96 0.44 11.68
C PRO A 809 2.24 0.02 10.39
N PRO A 810 2.38 0.76 9.27
CA PRO A 810 1.87 0.29 7.99
C PRO A 810 2.50 -1.04 7.55
N PRO A 811 3.84 -1.23 7.59
CA PRO A 811 4.42 -2.50 7.20
C PRO A 811 4.46 -3.51 8.36
N HIS A 812 4.49 -4.78 7.99
CA HIS A 812 5.10 -5.81 8.83
C HIS A 812 6.62 -5.59 8.80
N HIS A 813 7.26 -5.36 9.95
CA HIS A 813 8.71 -5.12 9.98
C HIS A 813 9.54 -6.38 9.68
N ASP A 814 8.90 -7.53 9.62
CA ASP A 814 9.45 -8.82 9.20
C ASP A 814 8.94 -9.26 7.81
N ILE A 815 8.39 -8.32 7.00
CA ILE A 815 8.02 -8.56 5.60
C ILE A 815 8.39 -7.33 4.77
N TYR A 816 9.58 -7.34 4.18
CA TYR A 816 10.04 -6.30 3.25
C TYR A 816 10.14 -6.77 1.80
N SER A 817 9.88 -8.06 1.57
CA SER A 817 9.93 -8.72 0.28
C SER A 817 9.14 -10.04 0.32
N ILE A 818 9.04 -10.72 -0.82
CA ILE A 818 8.34 -12.01 -0.91
C ILE A 818 9.05 -13.12 -0.13
N GLU A 819 10.38 -13.11 -0.09
CA GLU A 819 11.17 -14.06 0.70
C GLU A 819 10.94 -13.90 2.21
N ASP A 820 10.80 -12.66 2.69
CA ASP A 820 10.49 -12.39 4.10
C ASP A 820 9.06 -12.84 4.46
N LEU A 821 8.09 -12.69 3.53
CA LEU A 821 6.76 -13.27 3.71
C LEU A 821 6.83 -14.80 3.81
N ALA A 822 7.63 -15.45 2.95
CA ALA A 822 7.83 -16.89 3.00
C ALA A 822 8.44 -17.32 4.34
N GLU A 823 9.33 -16.51 4.91
CA GLU A 823 9.87 -16.72 6.25
C GLU A 823 8.78 -16.62 7.33
N LEU A 824 7.94 -15.57 7.33
CA LEU A 824 6.84 -15.51 8.30
C LEU A 824 5.82 -16.66 8.12
N ILE A 825 5.52 -17.07 6.89
CA ILE A 825 4.67 -18.25 6.63
C ILE A 825 5.30 -19.49 7.26
N TYR A 826 6.61 -19.68 7.11
CA TYR A 826 7.35 -20.77 7.71
C TYR A 826 7.35 -20.69 9.25
N ASP A 827 7.62 -19.53 9.84
CA ASP A 827 7.60 -19.30 11.29
C ASP A 827 6.26 -19.66 11.91
N LEU A 828 5.15 -19.21 11.30
CA LEU A 828 3.81 -19.47 11.80
C LEU A 828 3.45 -20.95 11.67
N LYS A 829 3.88 -21.62 10.60
CA LYS A 829 3.73 -23.08 10.47
C LYS A 829 4.56 -23.83 11.50
N CYS A 830 5.74 -23.32 11.84
CA CYS A 830 6.57 -23.89 12.91
C CYS A 830 5.93 -23.69 14.29
N ALA A 831 5.33 -22.54 14.54
CA ALA A 831 4.63 -22.20 15.79
C ALA A 831 3.26 -22.89 15.93
N ASN A 832 2.66 -23.37 14.84
CA ASN A 832 1.50 -24.25 14.86
C ASN A 832 1.47 -25.15 13.60
N PRO A 833 2.03 -26.37 13.67
CA PRO A 833 2.10 -27.29 12.53
C PRO A 833 0.74 -27.69 11.94
N ASN A 834 -0.33 -27.56 12.72
CA ASN A 834 -1.68 -27.98 12.34
C ASN A 834 -2.50 -26.86 11.68
N ALA A 835 -2.14 -25.59 11.89
CA ALA A 835 -2.90 -24.48 11.33
C ALA A 835 -2.64 -24.29 9.84
N ARG A 836 -3.66 -23.88 9.08
CA ARG A 836 -3.46 -23.37 7.71
C ARG A 836 -2.91 -21.95 7.76
N ILE A 837 -1.95 -21.62 6.90
CA ILE A 837 -1.44 -20.25 6.80
C ILE A 837 -2.19 -19.48 5.72
N SER A 838 -2.89 -18.42 6.15
CA SER A 838 -3.66 -17.51 5.31
C SER A 838 -2.92 -16.20 5.10
N VAL A 839 -2.94 -15.66 3.89
CA VAL A 839 -2.45 -14.30 3.60
C VAL A 839 -3.59 -13.43 3.09
N LYS A 840 -3.85 -12.32 3.77
CA LYS A 840 -4.91 -11.37 3.40
C LYS A 840 -4.34 -10.21 2.59
N LEU A 841 -4.70 -10.19 1.30
CA LEU A 841 -4.37 -9.18 0.30
C LEU A 841 -5.59 -8.30 0.00
N VAL A 842 -5.35 -7.19 -0.70
CA VAL A 842 -6.42 -6.32 -1.21
C VAL A 842 -6.34 -6.29 -2.73
N SER A 843 -7.51 -6.29 -3.37
CA SER A 843 -7.62 -6.21 -4.83
C SER A 843 -6.93 -4.96 -5.36
N GLU A 844 -5.96 -5.19 -6.25
CA GLU A 844 -5.39 -4.19 -7.15
C GLU A 844 -4.84 -4.86 -8.43
N VAL A 845 -4.54 -4.08 -9.47
CA VAL A 845 -3.81 -4.61 -10.63
C VAL A 845 -2.48 -5.25 -10.19
N GLY A 846 -2.23 -6.48 -10.62
CA GLY A 846 -1.03 -7.22 -10.25
C GLY A 846 -1.20 -8.11 -9.02
N VAL A 847 -2.35 -8.08 -8.33
CA VAL A 847 -2.61 -8.94 -7.17
C VAL A 847 -2.50 -10.43 -7.52
N GLY A 848 -2.80 -10.85 -8.76
CA GLY A 848 -2.63 -12.25 -9.16
C GLY A 848 -1.16 -12.67 -9.26
N VAL A 849 -0.28 -11.74 -9.61
CA VAL A 849 1.18 -11.94 -9.62
C VAL A 849 1.70 -12.04 -8.19
N VAL A 850 1.24 -11.16 -7.29
CA VAL A 850 1.53 -11.24 -5.85
C VAL A 850 1.04 -12.58 -5.28
N ALA A 851 -0.19 -12.98 -5.56
CA ALA A 851 -0.78 -14.23 -5.10
C ALA A 851 0.02 -15.47 -5.56
N SER A 852 0.61 -15.44 -6.77
CA SER A 852 1.51 -16.49 -7.23
C SER A 852 2.80 -16.55 -6.41
N GLY A 853 3.38 -15.39 -6.06
CA GLY A 853 4.47 -15.30 -5.10
C GLY A 853 4.10 -15.89 -3.74
N VAL A 854 2.93 -15.51 -3.21
CA VAL A 854 2.39 -15.99 -1.92
C VAL A 854 2.21 -17.52 -1.92
N ALA A 855 1.67 -18.09 -3.00
CA ALA A 855 1.53 -19.54 -3.16
C ALA A 855 2.90 -20.26 -3.24
N LYS A 856 3.89 -19.65 -3.91
CA LYS A 856 5.28 -20.15 -3.92
C LYS A 856 5.97 -20.03 -2.56
N GLY A 857 5.60 -19.02 -1.76
CA GLY A 857 5.95 -18.87 -0.34
C GLY A 857 5.24 -19.88 0.57
N LYS A 858 4.53 -20.86 0.00
CA LYS A 858 3.84 -21.97 0.69
C LYS A 858 2.62 -21.58 1.51
N ALA A 859 2.03 -20.41 1.30
CA ALA A 859 0.70 -20.15 1.85
C ALA A 859 -0.30 -21.22 1.36
N GLU A 860 -1.28 -21.53 2.21
CA GLU A 860 -2.32 -22.53 1.93
C GLU A 860 -3.67 -21.86 1.65
N HIS A 861 -3.81 -20.58 2.03
CA HIS A 861 -5.03 -19.81 1.89
C HIS A 861 -4.72 -18.34 1.53
N ILE A 862 -5.47 -17.76 0.59
CA ILE A 862 -5.31 -16.38 0.14
C ILE A 862 -6.67 -15.68 0.20
N VAL A 863 -6.76 -14.56 0.93
CA VAL A 863 -7.95 -13.71 0.93
C VAL A 863 -7.71 -12.53 0.00
N ILE A 864 -8.64 -12.27 -0.92
CA ILE A 864 -8.67 -11.05 -1.72
C ILE A 864 -9.82 -10.18 -1.23
N SER A 865 -9.47 -9.07 -0.58
CA SER A 865 -10.43 -8.08 -0.10
C SER A 865 -10.76 -7.01 -1.14
N GLY A 866 -12.05 -6.70 -1.29
CA GLY A 866 -12.53 -5.56 -2.06
C GLY A 866 -12.36 -4.22 -1.33
N HIS A 867 -12.27 -3.13 -2.09
CA HIS A 867 -12.18 -1.74 -1.58
C HIS A 867 -13.35 -1.34 -0.67
N ASP A 868 -14.48 -2.02 -0.80
CA ASP A 868 -15.73 -1.78 -0.09
C ASP A 868 -15.78 -2.46 1.29
N GLY A 869 -14.71 -3.17 1.68
CA GLY A 869 -14.53 -3.74 3.02
C GLY A 869 -14.71 -2.70 4.15
N GLY A 870 -15.27 -3.12 5.28
CA GLY A 870 -15.53 -2.24 6.42
C GLY A 870 -14.29 -1.89 7.26
N THR A 871 -14.36 -0.80 8.04
CA THR A 871 -13.35 -0.46 9.07
C THR A 871 -13.98 0.22 10.28
N GLY A 872 -13.38 0.04 11.46
CA GLY A 872 -13.76 0.77 12.67
C GLY A 872 -13.28 2.22 12.66
N ALA A 873 -12.12 2.50 12.04
CA ALA A 873 -11.51 3.83 11.91
C ALA A 873 -10.52 3.85 10.73
N SER A 874 -10.60 4.89 9.90
CA SER A 874 -9.65 5.19 8.80
C SER A 874 -9.83 6.62 8.33
N SER A 875 -8.83 7.22 7.67
CA SER A 875 -9.03 8.46 6.90
C SER A 875 -10.02 8.26 5.75
N TRP A 876 -10.79 9.30 5.42
CA TRP A 876 -11.76 9.24 4.32
C TRP A 876 -11.11 8.96 2.96
N THR A 877 -9.93 9.52 2.69
CA THR A 877 -9.13 9.24 1.49
C THR A 877 -8.85 7.74 1.36
N GLY A 878 -8.49 7.07 2.46
CA GLY A 878 -8.28 5.63 2.51
C GLY A 878 -9.55 4.83 2.15
N ILE A 879 -10.70 5.21 2.73
CA ILE A 879 -11.97 4.51 2.52
C ILE A 879 -12.48 4.69 1.08
N LYS A 880 -12.37 5.91 0.51
CA LYS A 880 -12.99 6.25 -0.78
C LYS A 880 -12.10 5.97 -1.99
N SER A 881 -10.79 6.07 -1.81
CA SER A 881 -9.86 6.22 -2.94
C SER A 881 -8.79 5.14 -3.05
N ALA A 882 -8.74 4.16 -2.15
CA ALA A 882 -7.71 3.12 -2.16
C ALA A 882 -8.34 1.72 -2.23
N GLY A 883 -7.67 0.80 -2.93
CA GLY A 883 -8.21 -0.54 -3.23
C GLY A 883 -9.16 -0.57 -4.42
N LEU A 884 -9.39 -1.78 -4.95
CA LEU A 884 -10.27 -2.03 -6.09
C LEU A 884 -11.38 -3.04 -5.78
N PRO A 885 -12.41 -3.16 -6.65
CA PRO A 885 -13.47 -4.16 -6.50
C PRO A 885 -12.89 -5.57 -6.44
N TRP A 886 -13.46 -6.42 -5.58
CA TRP A 886 -12.98 -7.79 -5.42
C TRP A 886 -13.22 -8.64 -6.67
N GLU A 887 -14.20 -8.28 -7.51
CA GLU A 887 -14.50 -8.96 -8.77
C GLU A 887 -13.26 -8.97 -9.68
N LEU A 888 -12.53 -7.85 -9.73
CA LEU A 888 -11.29 -7.73 -10.50
C LEU A 888 -10.17 -8.58 -9.88
N GLY A 889 -10.00 -8.51 -8.56
CA GLY A 889 -8.92 -9.18 -7.87
C GLY A 889 -9.08 -10.70 -7.80
N ILE A 890 -10.30 -11.20 -7.60
CA ILE A 890 -10.61 -12.64 -7.57
C ILE A 890 -10.40 -13.25 -8.96
N ALA A 891 -10.94 -12.61 -10.01
CA ALA A 891 -10.75 -13.10 -11.37
C ALA A 891 -9.26 -13.14 -11.76
N GLU A 892 -8.52 -12.05 -11.50
CA GLU A 892 -7.08 -12.02 -11.78
C GLU A 892 -6.30 -13.07 -10.97
N THR A 893 -6.59 -13.21 -9.68
CA THR A 893 -5.93 -14.20 -8.81
C THR A 893 -6.18 -15.62 -9.31
N HIS A 894 -7.42 -15.98 -9.61
CA HIS A 894 -7.77 -17.29 -10.14
C HIS A 894 -7.06 -17.56 -11.48
N GLN A 895 -7.18 -16.63 -12.44
CA GLN A 895 -6.57 -16.75 -13.77
C GLN A 895 -5.05 -16.92 -13.69
N VAL A 896 -4.36 -16.09 -12.90
CA VAL A 896 -2.89 -16.13 -12.79
C VAL A 896 -2.41 -17.39 -12.05
N LEU A 897 -3.10 -17.83 -11.00
CA LEU A 897 -2.74 -19.08 -10.30
C LEU A 897 -2.94 -20.31 -11.20
N VAL A 898 -3.99 -20.34 -12.03
CA VAL A 898 -4.20 -21.40 -13.03
C VAL A 898 -3.11 -21.36 -14.10
N LEU A 899 -2.81 -20.18 -14.66
CA LEU A 899 -1.73 -19.99 -15.61
C LEU A 899 -0.38 -20.50 -15.09
N ASN A 900 -0.12 -20.37 -13.79
CA ASN A 900 1.11 -20.83 -13.15
C ASN A 900 1.05 -22.26 -12.58
N ASN A 901 -0.09 -22.97 -12.72
CA ASN A 901 -0.31 -24.30 -12.11
C ASN A 901 -0.06 -24.30 -10.59
N LEU A 902 -0.57 -23.28 -9.91
CA LEU A 902 -0.50 -23.10 -8.47
C LEU A 902 -1.88 -23.14 -7.79
N ARG A 903 -2.98 -23.10 -8.56
CA ARG A 903 -4.35 -22.98 -8.03
C ARG A 903 -4.77 -24.15 -7.13
N SER A 904 -4.30 -25.37 -7.40
CA SER A 904 -4.56 -26.59 -6.61
C SER A 904 -4.02 -26.52 -5.18
N ARG A 905 -3.02 -25.67 -4.92
CA ARG A 905 -2.30 -25.60 -3.64
C ARG A 905 -2.89 -24.62 -2.64
N VAL A 906 -3.75 -23.73 -3.11
CA VAL A 906 -4.28 -22.61 -2.33
C VAL A 906 -5.78 -22.54 -2.42
N ILE A 907 -6.40 -22.25 -1.29
CA ILE A 907 -7.82 -21.88 -1.21
C ILE A 907 -7.90 -20.35 -1.36
N VAL A 908 -8.77 -19.85 -2.23
CA VAL A 908 -8.98 -18.42 -2.47
C VAL A 908 -10.27 -17.98 -1.80
N GLN A 909 -10.21 -16.99 -0.92
CA GLN A 909 -11.37 -16.40 -0.25
C GLN A 909 -11.66 -14.99 -0.78
N ALA A 910 -12.93 -14.68 -1.03
CA ALA A 910 -13.39 -13.32 -1.33
C ALA A 910 -13.99 -12.65 -0.09
N ASP A 911 -13.69 -11.37 0.15
CA ASP A 911 -14.46 -10.52 1.07
C ASP A 911 -14.64 -9.09 0.52
N GLY A 912 -15.65 -8.37 1.02
CA GLY A 912 -16.00 -7.02 0.54
C GLY A 912 -17.48 -6.89 0.17
N GLN A 913 -18.30 -6.34 1.08
CA GLN A 913 -19.77 -6.20 0.95
C GLN A 913 -20.51 -7.40 0.29
N ILE A 914 -20.05 -8.64 0.51
CA ILE A 914 -20.78 -9.86 0.14
C ILE A 914 -21.90 -10.05 1.16
N ARG A 915 -23.15 -10.12 0.70
CA ARG A 915 -24.34 -10.07 1.58
C ARG A 915 -25.45 -11.05 1.18
N THR A 916 -25.55 -11.42 -0.09
CA THR A 916 -26.58 -12.33 -0.61
C THR A 916 -25.98 -13.56 -1.29
N GLY A 917 -26.82 -14.56 -1.56
CA GLY A 917 -26.40 -15.76 -2.27
C GLY A 917 -25.97 -15.46 -3.70
N PHE A 918 -26.57 -14.44 -4.33
CA PHE A 918 -26.09 -13.91 -5.62
C PHE A 918 -24.61 -13.49 -5.55
N ASP A 919 -24.22 -12.69 -4.54
CA ASP A 919 -22.83 -12.24 -4.39
C ASP A 919 -21.86 -13.41 -4.25
N VAL A 920 -22.23 -14.41 -3.43
CA VAL A 920 -21.42 -15.62 -3.18
C VAL A 920 -21.24 -16.45 -4.44
N VAL A 921 -22.32 -16.70 -5.18
CA VAL A 921 -22.25 -17.49 -6.41
C VAL A 921 -21.45 -16.74 -7.49
N VAL A 922 -21.61 -15.42 -7.65
CA VAL A 922 -20.74 -14.65 -8.56
C VAL A 922 -19.26 -14.78 -8.17
N ALA A 923 -18.93 -14.63 -6.89
CA ALA A 923 -17.55 -14.80 -6.42
C ALA A 923 -17.01 -16.22 -6.68
N ALA A 924 -17.83 -17.26 -6.51
CA ALA A 924 -17.46 -18.64 -6.82
C ALA A 924 -17.19 -18.83 -8.32
N LEU A 925 -18.09 -18.36 -9.18
CA LEU A 925 -17.96 -18.45 -10.64
C LEU A 925 -16.71 -17.69 -11.16
N LEU A 926 -16.29 -16.63 -10.48
CA LEU A 926 -15.03 -15.92 -10.74
C LEU A 926 -13.78 -16.62 -10.17
N GLY A 927 -13.94 -17.58 -9.26
CA GLY A 927 -12.86 -18.47 -8.81
C GLY A 927 -12.63 -18.58 -7.30
N ALA A 928 -13.48 -18.00 -6.44
CA ALA A 928 -13.38 -18.10 -4.99
C ALA A 928 -13.90 -19.44 -4.43
N ASP A 929 -13.24 -19.97 -3.39
CA ASP A 929 -13.58 -21.19 -2.66
C ASP A 929 -14.31 -20.92 -1.32
N GLU A 930 -13.91 -19.86 -0.61
CA GLU A 930 -14.43 -19.45 0.71
C GLU A 930 -14.89 -17.97 0.66
N PHE A 931 -15.74 -17.54 1.61
CA PHE A 931 -16.39 -16.22 1.60
C PHE A 931 -16.38 -15.55 2.97
N GLY A 932 -15.90 -14.29 3.01
CA GLY A 932 -15.81 -13.48 4.22
C GLY A 932 -16.97 -12.48 4.36
N PHE A 933 -17.61 -12.49 5.53
CA PHE A 933 -18.74 -11.60 5.85
C PHE A 933 -18.43 -10.76 7.09
N SER A 934 -18.53 -9.43 6.98
CA SER A 934 -18.35 -8.53 8.13
C SER A 934 -19.59 -7.69 8.39
N THR A 935 -19.93 -6.80 7.46
CA THR A 935 -21.01 -5.82 7.67
C THR A 935 -22.38 -6.48 7.84
N ALA A 936 -22.74 -7.49 7.04
CA ALA A 936 -24.02 -8.18 7.18
C ALA A 936 -24.19 -8.87 8.56
N PRO A 937 -23.23 -9.65 9.07
CA PRO A 937 -23.28 -10.14 10.45
C PRO A 937 -23.41 -9.04 11.50
N LEU A 938 -22.73 -7.89 11.35
CA LEU A 938 -22.91 -6.75 12.26
C LEU A 938 -24.33 -6.16 12.18
N ILE A 939 -24.92 -6.05 10.98
CA ILE A 939 -26.30 -5.57 10.78
C ILE A 939 -27.29 -6.51 11.47
N VAL A 940 -27.13 -7.81 11.27
CA VAL A 940 -27.95 -8.87 11.89
C VAL A 940 -27.87 -8.84 13.43
N MET A 941 -26.74 -8.43 13.99
CA MET A 941 -26.59 -8.19 15.44
C MET A 941 -27.15 -6.84 15.92
N GLY A 942 -27.60 -5.96 15.02
CA GLY A 942 -28.28 -4.70 15.34
C GLY A 942 -27.65 -3.43 14.76
N CYS A 943 -26.58 -3.51 13.96
CA CYS A 943 -25.95 -2.31 13.40
C CYS A 943 -26.91 -1.52 12.50
N THR A 944 -27.03 -0.22 12.74
CA THR A 944 -27.90 0.72 12.00
C THR A 944 -27.15 1.58 10.99
N MET A 945 -25.89 1.25 10.67
CA MET A 945 -25.05 1.96 9.69
C MET A 945 -24.87 3.47 9.93
N MET A 946 -24.82 3.91 11.18
CA MET A 946 -24.60 5.32 11.55
C MET A 946 -23.21 5.87 11.22
N ARG A 947 -22.21 5.00 10.92
CA ARG A 947 -20.80 5.36 10.59
C ARG A 947 -20.06 6.18 11.65
N LYS A 948 -20.38 5.96 12.93
CA LYS A 948 -19.71 6.57 14.09
C LYS A 948 -18.85 5.57 14.89
N CYS A 949 -18.38 4.50 14.25
CA CYS A 949 -17.65 3.42 14.91
C CYS A 949 -16.35 3.91 15.58
N HIS A 950 -15.71 4.90 14.95
CA HIS A 950 -14.49 5.53 15.44
C HIS A 950 -14.74 6.38 16.70
N LEU A 951 -15.92 7.01 16.83
CA LEU A 951 -16.24 7.97 17.91
C LEU A 951 -16.61 7.35 19.25
N ASN A 952 -16.61 6.02 19.39
CA ASN A 952 -17.05 5.29 20.59
C ASN A 952 -18.53 5.50 20.99
N THR A 953 -19.36 6.04 20.09
CA THR A 953 -20.76 6.44 20.37
C THR A 953 -21.79 5.53 19.68
N CYS A 954 -21.47 4.24 19.52
CA CYS A 954 -22.39 3.29 18.88
C CYS A 954 -23.68 3.13 19.70
N PRO A 955 -24.87 3.43 19.13
CA PRO A 955 -26.12 3.46 19.90
C PRO A 955 -26.64 2.07 20.30
N VAL A 956 -26.11 1.01 19.70
CA VAL A 956 -26.56 -0.39 19.83
C VAL A 956 -25.49 -1.32 20.42
N GLY A 957 -24.46 -0.76 21.06
CA GLY A 957 -23.47 -1.55 21.80
C GLY A 957 -22.51 -2.41 20.95
N ILE A 958 -22.44 -2.21 19.63
CA ILE A 958 -21.58 -3.00 18.74
C ILE A 958 -20.17 -2.40 18.63
N ALA A 959 -20.02 -1.18 18.15
CA ALA A 959 -18.73 -0.55 17.85
C ALA A 959 -18.31 0.46 18.92
N THR A 960 -18.42 0.06 20.19
CA THR A 960 -18.14 0.92 21.35
C THR A 960 -17.55 0.11 22.51
N GLN A 961 -16.72 0.77 23.31
CA GLN A 961 -16.16 0.28 24.57
C GLN A 961 -16.74 1.02 25.77
N ASP A 962 -17.66 1.97 25.55
CA ASP A 962 -18.43 2.62 26.61
C ASP A 962 -19.34 1.60 27.32
N PRO A 963 -19.23 1.42 28.65
CA PRO A 963 -20.01 0.44 29.38
C PRO A 963 -21.53 0.64 29.29
N GLU A 964 -22.01 1.88 29.29
CA GLU A 964 -23.46 2.17 29.21
C GLU A 964 -24.02 1.91 27.82
N LEU A 965 -23.24 2.18 26.78
CA LEU A 965 -23.63 1.85 25.41
C LEU A 965 -23.54 0.34 25.14
N ARG A 966 -22.57 -0.37 25.72
CA ARG A 966 -22.45 -1.84 25.60
C ARG A 966 -23.64 -2.59 26.20
N LYS A 967 -24.23 -2.09 27.29
CA LYS A 967 -25.48 -2.65 27.86
C LYS A 967 -26.66 -2.68 26.87
N LYS A 968 -26.60 -1.87 25.81
CA LYS A 968 -27.63 -1.83 24.76
C LYS A 968 -27.45 -2.91 23.68
N PHE A 969 -26.39 -3.70 23.74
CA PHE A 969 -26.17 -4.79 22.80
C PHE A 969 -27.23 -5.89 22.98
N ALA A 970 -27.99 -6.15 21.91
CA ALA A 970 -29.08 -7.13 21.90
C ALA A 970 -28.88 -8.27 20.88
N GLY A 971 -27.71 -8.31 20.22
CA GLY A 971 -27.38 -9.34 19.24
C GLY A 971 -27.20 -10.71 19.89
N LYS A 972 -27.66 -11.77 19.21
CA LYS A 972 -27.53 -13.16 19.68
C LYS A 972 -26.90 -14.05 18.62
N PRO A 973 -26.21 -15.15 19.01
CA PRO A 973 -25.63 -16.09 18.05
C PRO A 973 -26.67 -16.63 17.06
N GLU A 974 -27.90 -16.87 17.53
CA GLU A 974 -29.01 -17.38 16.71
C GLU A 974 -29.34 -16.45 15.53
N HIS A 975 -29.22 -15.13 15.69
CA HIS A 975 -29.50 -14.20 14.61
C HIS A 975 -28.50 -14.40 13.46
N VAL A 976 -27.21 -14.52 13.78
CA VAL A 976 -26.14 -14.77 12.80
C VAL A 976 -26.34 -16.12 12.13
N ILE A 977 -26.63 -17.17 12.92
CA ILE A 977 -26.89 -18.53 12.42
C ILE A 977 -28.07 -18.52 11.43
N ASN A 978 -29.20 -17.91 11.81
CA ASN A 978 -30.38 -17.81 10.96
C ASN A 978 -30.04 -17.18 9.60
N TYR A 979 -29.31 -16.06 9.61
CA TYR A 979 -28.88 -15.39 8.38
C TYR A 979 -28.00 -16.30 7.50
N LEU A 980 -26.99 -16.96 8.07
CA LEU A 980 -26.07 -17.82 7.30
C LEU A 980 -26.78 -19.02 6.67
N PHE A 981 -27.77 -19.62 7.35
CA PHE A 981 -28.56 -20.69 6.77
C PHE A 981 -29.53 -20.20 5.69
N MET A 982 -30.17 -19.04 5.86
CA MET A 982 -30.98 -18.44 4.78
C MET A 982 -30.14 -18.11 3.54
N LEU A 983 -28.92 -17.61 3.75
CA LEU A 983 -27.93 -17.38 2.70
C LEU A 983 -27.51 -18.66 1.99
N ALA A 984 -27.22 -19.73 2.75
CA ALA A 984 -26.88 -21.02 2.18
C ALA A 984 -28.04 -21.64 1.39
N GLU A 985 -29.28 -21.49 1.85
CA GLU A 985 -30.45 -21.94 1.09
C GLU A 985 -30.68 -21.13 -0.19
N GLU A 986 -30.43 -19.82 -0.18
CA GLU A 986 -30.42 -19.02 -1.41
C GLU A 986 -29.39 -19.56 -2.42
N ILE A 987 -28.17 -19.85 -1.95
CA ILE A 987 -27.10 -20.41 -2.79
C ILE A 987 -27.53 -21.75 -3.39
N ARG A 988 -28.16 -22.64 -2.60
CA ARG A 988 -28.70 -23.92 -3.11
C ARG A 988 -29.72 -23.69 -4.22
N GLY A 989 -30.58 -22.68 -4.09
CA GLY A 989 -31.52 -22.29 -5.13
C GLY A 989 -30.84 -21.88 -6.43
N HIS A 990 -29.78 -21.05 -6.35
CA HIS A 990 -28.98 -20.66 -7.52
C HIS A 990 -28.23 -21.85 -8.12
N MET A 991 -27.67 -22.73 -7.30
CA MET A 991 -27.01 -23.95 -7.77
C MET A 991 -27.98 -24.87 -8.52
N ALA A 992 -29.19 -25.06 -7.99
CA ALA A 992 -30.23 -25.86 -8.61
C ALA A 992 -30.63 -25.32 -9.99
N SER A 993 -30.83 -24.00 -10.12
CA SER A 993 -31.17 -23.35 -11.38
C SER A 993 -30.03 -23.37 -12.40
N LEU A 994 -28.78 -23.39 -11.94
CA LEU A 994 -27.58 -23.56 -12.75
C LEU A 994 -27.28 -25.03 -13.08
N GLY A 995 -28.05 -26.00 -12.58
CA GLY A 995 -27.84 -27.43 -12.80
C GLY A 995 -26.64 -28.02 -12.05
N ILE A 996 -26.20 -27.38 -10.97
CA ILE A 996 -24.99 -27.73 -10.20
C ILE A 996 -25.37 -28.39 -8.86
N ARG A 997 -24.82 -29.58 -8.59
CA ARG A 997 -25.10 -30.32 -7.35
C ARG A 997 -24.09 -30.07 -6.22
N LYS A 998 -22.82 -29.77 -6.57
CA LYS A 998 -21.72 -29.51 -5.63
C LYS A 998 -21.17 -28.11 -5.84
N PHE A 999 -20.94 -27.38 -4.75
CA PHE A 999 -20.44 -26.00 -4.78
C PHE A 999 -19.09 -25.91 -5.46
N GLN A 1000 -18.25 -26.94 -5.31
CA GLN A 1000 -16.95 -27.04 -5.98
C GLN A 1000 -17.06 -26.91 -7.50
N ASP A 1001 -18.17 -27.34 -8.10
CA ASP A 1001 -18.38 -27.32 -9.55
C ASP A 1001 -18.78 -25.92 -10.06
N LEU A 1002 -19.07 -24.96 -9.17
CA LEU A 1002 -19.21 -23.54 -9.53
C LEU A 1002 -17.86 -22.89 -9.79
N ILE A 1003 -16.80 -23.36 -9.14
CA ILE A 1003 -15.57 -22.58 -8.98
C ILE A 1003 -14.89 -22.37 -10.33
N GLY A 1004 -14.78 -21.10 -10.75
CA GLY A 1004 -14.16 -20.71 -12.02
C GLY A 1004 -15.03 -20.91 -13.27
N ARG A 1005 -16.30 -21.33 -13.14
CA ARG A 1005 -17.27 -21.50 -14.25
C ARG A 1005 -17.82 -20.17 -14.75
N THR A 1006 -16.93 -19.31 -15.22
CA THR A 1006 -17.25 -18.01 -15.83
C THR A 1006 -18.20 -18.10 -17.03
N ASP A 1007 -18.35 -19.27 -17.66
CA ASP A 1007 -19.35 -19.54 -18.69
C ASP A 1007 -20.80 -19.49 -18.20
N LEU A 1008 -21.03 -19.60 -16.89
CA LEU A 1008 -22.34 -19.45 -16.26
C LEU A 1008 -22.67 -17.98 -15.91
N LEU A 1009 -21.82 -17.05 -16.31
CA LEU A 1009 -22.02 -15.60 -16.18
C LEU A 1009 -22.07 -14.95 -17.55
N ARG A 1010 -22.93 -13.94 -17.67
CA ARG A 1010 -22.90 -12.99 -18.80
C ARG A 1010 -23.15 -11.57 -18.31
N THR A 1011 -22.84 -10.60 -19.17
CA THR A 1011 -23.13 -9.19 -18.87
C THR A 1011 -24.64 -8.97 -18.80
N TYR A 1012 -25.09 -8.32 -17.73
CA TYR A 1012 -26.47 -7.91 -17.56
C TYR A 1012 -26.81 -6.76 -18.52
N GLU A 1013 -27.92 -6.86 -19.23
CA GLU A 1013 -28.40 -5.79 -20.12
C GLU A 1013 -29.03 -4.65 -19.31
N ASN A 1014 -28.18 -3.79 -18.76
CA ASN A 1014 -28.63 -2.64 -17.96
C ASN A 1014 -29.21 -1.53 -18.84
N ASN A 1015 -30.52 -1.49 -18.99
CA ASN A 1015 -31.20 -0.48 -19.82
C ASN A 1015 -31.37 0.89 -19.16
N SER A 1016 -31.18 1.01 -17.85
CA SER A 1016 -31.39 2.27 -17.12
C SER A 1016 -30.13 3.12 -16.97
N ASN A 1017 -28.94 2.51 -16.98
CA ASN A 1017 -27.67 3.23 -16.80
C ASN A 1017 -26.81 3.23 -18.09
N PRO A 1018 -26.71 4.38 -18.81
CA PRO A 1018 -25.95 4.44 -20.06
C PRO A 1018 -24.44 4.28 -19.86
N LYS A 1019 -23.88 4.62 -18.69
CA LYS A 1019 -22.44 4.47 -18.43
C LYS A 1019 -22.06 3.00 -18.22
N ALA A 1020 -22.94 2.21 -17.58
CA ALA A 1020 -22.72 0.77 -17.39
C ALA A 1020 -22.56 0.02 -18.72
N LYS A 1021 -23.28 0.42 -19.78
CA LYS A 1021 -23.18 -0.18 -21.12
C LYS A 1021 -21.82 0.01 -21.80
N LEU A 1022 -21.00 0.95 -21.32
CA LEU A 1022 -19.67 1.21 -21.88
C LEU A 1022 -18.59 0.31 -21.27
N LEU A 1023 -18.90 -0.46 -20.23
CA LEU A 1023 -17.95 -1.35 -19.59
C LEU A 1023 -17.72 -2.62 -20.43
N ASN A 1024 -16.46 -3.01 -20.55
CA ASN A 1024 -16.03 -4.27 -21.12
C ASN A 1024 -15.61 -5.25 -20.01
N LEU A 1025 -16.46 -6.22 -19.73
CA LEU A 1025 -16.22 -7.22 -18.68
C LEU A 1025 -15.57 -8.51 -19.21
N GLY A 1026 -15.17 -8.54 -20.50
CA GLY A 1026 -14.65 -9.75 -21.14
C GLY A 1026 -13.37 -10.31 -20.50
N LEU A 1027 -12.49 -9.45 -19.95
CA LEU A 1027 -11.30 -9.89 -19.23
C LEU A 1027 -11.63 -10.61 -17.91
N ILE A 1028 -12.69 -10.19 -17.23
CA ILE A 1028 -13.16 -10.80 -15.97
C ILE A 1028 -13.82 -12.15 -16.27
N LEU A 1029 -14.61 -12.23 -17.34
CA LEU A 1029 -15.34 -13.43 -17.75
C LEU A 1029 -14.49 -14.44 -18.54
N LYS A 1030 -13.18 -14.21 -18.65
CA LYS A 1030 -12.29 -15.13 -19.35
C LYS A 1030 -12.08 -16.41 -18.54
N ASN A 1031 -12.47 -17.54 -19.11
CA ASN A 1031 -12.28 -18.86 -18.49
C ASN A 1031 -10.78 -19.20 -18.40
N ALA A 1032 -10.30 -19.43 -17.18
CA ALA A 1032 -8.89 -19.70 -16.90
C ALA A 1032 -8.42 -21.05 -17.48
N LEU A 1033 -9.29 -22.06 -17.58
CA LEU A 1033 -8.96 -23.36 -18.17
C LEU A 1033 -8.80 -23.30 -19.69
N HIS A 1034 -9.38 -22.31 -20.37
CA HIS A 1034 -9.05 -22.05 -21.78
C HIS A 1034 -7.64 -21.49 -21.94
N MET A 1035 -7.13 -20.80 -20.91
CA MET A 1035 -5.77 -20.23 -20.92
C MET A 1035 -4.71 -21.29 -20.63
N ARG A 1036 -5.02 -22.25 -19.74
CA ARG A 1036 -4.17 -23.41 -19.46
C ARG A 1036 -5.03 -24.67 -19.21
N PRO A 1037 -5.32 -25.47 -20.26
CA PRO A 1037 -6.14 -26.67 -20.12
C PRO A 1037 -5.53 -27.74 -19.20
N GLY A 1038 -6.36 -28.55 -18.56
CA GLY A 1038 -5.95 -29.70 -17.76
C GLY A 1038 -5.36 -29.39 -16.38
N VAL A 1039 -5.34 -28.12 -15.96
CA VAL A 1039 -4.89 -27.72 -14.62
C VAL A 1039 -5.93 -28.06 -13.57
N ASN A 1040 -5.49 -28.63 -12.45
CA ASN A 1040 -6.34 -28.86 -11.28
C ASN A 1040 -6.65 -27.52 -10.58
N ILE A 1041 -7.94 -27.18 -10.47
CA ILE A 1041 -8.41 -25.94 -9.86
C ILE A 1041 -9.07 -26.13 -8.50
N VAL A 1042 -9.09 -27.35 -7.96
CA VAL A 1042 -9.63 -27.63 -6.63
C VAL A 1042 -8.64 -27.13 -5.58
N GLY A 1043 -8.97 -26.00 -4.94
CA GLY A 1043 -8.09 -25.36 -3.94
C GLY A 1043 -7.79 -26.25 -2.75
N GLY A 1044 -6.51 -26.34 -2.37
CA GLY A 1044 -6.03 -27.15 -1.25
C GLY A 1044 -6.03 -28.67 -1.50
N SER A 1045 -6.33 -29.13 -2.72
CA SER A 1045 -6.25 -30.55 -3.08
C SER A 1045 -4.80 -31.07 -3.10
N GLU A 1046 -3.84 -30.20 -3.42
CA GLU A 1046 -2.41 -30.47 -3.25
C GLU A 1046 -1.90 -29.78 -1.98
N ARG A 1047 -1.39 -30.56 -1.02
CA ARG A 1047 -0.82 -30.00 0.21
C ARG A 1047 0.54 -29.36 -0.05
N GLN A 1048 0.80 -28.22 0.59
CA GLN A 1048 2.11 -27.59 0.59
C GLN A 1048 3.05 -28.39 1.50
N ASP A 1049 4.24 -28.72 0.98
CA ASP A 1049 5.29 -29.39 1.75
C ASP A 1049 6.24 -28.35 2.38
N PHE A 1050 6.19 -28.22 3.71
CA PHE A 1050 7.05 -27.34 4.49
C PHE A 1050 8.36 -28.00 4.92
N GLN A 1051 8.53 -29.31 4.70
CA GLN A 1051 9.68 -30.10 5.12
C GLN A 1051 9.93 -30.05 6.63
N LEU A 1052 8.85 -30.00 7.42
CA LEU A 1052 8.95 -29.89 8.88
C LEU A 1052 9.65 -31.11 9.50
N GLU A 1053 9.60 -32.27 8.84
CA GLU A 1053 10.23 -33.52 9.25
C GLU A 1053 11.77 -33.47 9.22
N LYS A 1054 12.36 -32.58 8.40
CA LYS A 1054 13.83 -32.47 8.26
C LYS A 1054 14.46 -31.53 9.29
N ARG A 1055 13.67 -30.89 10.15
CA ARG A 1055 14.12 -29.83 11.04
C ARG A 1055 14.89 -30.36 12.24
N LEU A 1056 15.87 -29.57 12.69
CA LEU A 1056 16.63 -29.82 13.91
C LEU A 1056 15.73 -29.84 15.16
N ASP A 1057 14.64 -29.07 15.15
CA ASP A 1057 13.62 -29.04 16.22
C ASP A 1057 13.05 -30.43 16.56
N ASN A 1058 12.96 -31.36 15.60
CA ASN A 1058 12.39 -32.69 15.87
C ASN A 1058 13.27 -33.48 16.86
N LYS A 1059 14.59 -33.40 16.69
CA LYS A 1059 15.56 -33.98 17.64
C LYS A 1059 15.52 -33.26 18.98
N LEU A 1060 15.37 -31.94 18.97
CA LEU A 1060 15.23 -31.16 20.21
C LEU A 1060 13.99 -31.57 21.01
N ILE A 1061 12.85 -31.74 20.33
CA ILE A 1061 11.58 -32.15 20.95
C ILE A 1061 11.69 -33.56 21.51
N GLU A 1062 12.27 -34.50 20.78
CA GLU A 1062 12.51 -35.87 21.24
C GLU A 1062 13.27 -35.89 22.58
N LEU A 1063 14.36 -35.10 22.66
CA LEU A 1063 15.16 -34.98 23.88
C LEU A 1063 14.39 -34.29 25.02
N ALA A 1064 13.60 -33.25 24.72
CA ALA A 1064 12.85 -32.48 25.71
C ALA A 1064 11.55 -33.16 26.19
N GLN A 1065 11.07 -34.19 25.49
CA GLN A 1065 9.78 -34.82 25.75
C GLN A 1065 9.57 -35.28 27.21
N PRO A 1066 10.56 -35.86 27.92
CA PRO A 1066 10.39 -36.23 29.33
C PRO A 1066 10.07 -35.04 30.25
N VAL A 1067 10.60 -33.86 29.96
CA VAL A 1067 10.32 -32.62 30.71
C VAL A 1067 8.94 -32.09 30.37
N ILE A 1068 8.58 -32.04 29.07
CA ILE A 1068 7.24 -31.65 28.61
C ILE A 1068 6.18 -32.60 29.18
N ASP A 1069 6.48 -33.88 29.34
CA ASP A 1069 5.59 -34.87 29.94
C ASP A 1069 5.41 -34.69 31.46
N GLY A 1070 6.31 -33.95 32.12
CA GLY A 1070 6.38 -33.84 33.57
C GLY A 1070 7.06 -35.03 34.25
N LYS A 1071 7.76 -35.89 33.48
CA LYS A 1071 8.52 -37.05 34.00
C LYS A 1071 9.89 -36.64 34.56
N GLN A 1072 10.44 -35.53 34.10
CA GLN A 1072 11.69 -34.93 34.59
C GLN A 1072 11.49 -33.44 34.85
N PRO A 1073 12.16 -32.86 35.87
CA PRO A 1073 12.02 -31.44 36.19
C PRO A 1073 12.82 -30.53 35.24
N ASN A 1074 13.96 -31.01 34.74
CA ASN A 1074 14.81 -30.27 33.82
C ASN A 1074 15.66 -31.17 32.91
N ILE A 1075 16.23 -30.59 31.85
CA ILE A 1075 17.21 -31.22 30.95
C ILE A 1075 18.23 -30.21 30.40
N ASN A 1076 19.44 -30.67 30.07
CA ASN A 1076 20.47 -29.93 29.34
C ASN A 1076 20.75 -30.62 27.99
N ILE A 1077 20.80 -29.85 26.91
CA ILE A 1077 20.93 -30.36 25.53
C ILE A 1077 22.03 -29.57 24.80
N ASP A 1078 23.03 -30.27 24.27
CA ASP A 1078 24.11 -29.68 23.47
C ASP A 1078 23.95 -30.06 21.98
N MET A 1079 23.97 -29.09 21.07
CA MET A 1079 23.81 -29.31 19.62
C MET A 1079 24.62 -28.30 18.79
N GLU A 1080 24.79 -28.58 17.49
CA GLU A 1080 25.34 -27.62 16.51
C GLU A 1080 24.22 -27.02 15.66
N ILE A 1081 24.43 -25.80 15.15
CA ILE A 1081 23.46 -25.09 14.33
C ILE A 1081 24.13 -24.36 13.15
N ASN A 1082 23.43 -24.24 12.03
CA ASN A 1082 23.84 -23.49 10.85
C ASN A 1082 22.71 -22.55 10.36
N ASN A 1083 23.02 -21.72 9.36
CA ASN A 1083 22.09 -20.68 8.90
C ASN A 1083 20.83 -21.24 8.22
N GLU A 1084 20.86 -22.48 7.73
CA GLU A 1084 19.69 -23.17 7.18
C GLU A 1084 18.69 -23.58 8.28
N CYS A 1085 19.13 -23.66 9.53
CA CYS A 1085 18.30 -23.98 10.70
C CYS A 1085 17.46 -22.76 11.13
N ARG A 1086 16.37 -22.51 10.39
CA ARG A 1086 15.41 -21.42 10.63
C ARG A 1086 14.34 -21.78 11.67
N ALA A 1087 13.80 -20.76 12.34
CA ALA A 1087 12.72 -20.87 13.33
C ALA A 1087 13.00 -21.92 14.43
N PHE A 1088 14.25 -22.02 14.88
CA PHE A 1088 14.67 -23.00 15.88
C PHE A 1088 13.94 -22.77 17.22
N ALA A 1089 13.52 -23.86 17.86
CA ALA A 1089 12.76 -23.92 19.13
C ALA A 1089 11.28 -23.44 19.06
N SER A 1090 10.79 -22.97 17.91
CA SER A 1090 9.39 -22.55 17.77
C SER A 1090 8.40 -23.72 17.90
N THR A 1091 8.75 -24.91 17.38
CA THR A 1091 7.84 -26.07 17.46
C THR A 1091 7.88 -26.73 18.83
N LEU A 1092 9.04 -26.72 19.49
CA LEU A 1092 9.12 -27.05 20.92
C LEU A 1092 8.15 -26.18 21.74
N SER A 1093 8.17 -24.88 21.47
CA SER A 1093 7.33 -23.90 22.15
C SER A 1093 5.84 -24.12 21.91
N TYR A 1094 5.44 -24.55 20.71
CA TYR A 1094 4.08 -25.00 20.41
C TYR A 1094 3.63 -26.16 21.31
N HIS A 1095 4.45 -27.20 21.47
CA HIS A 1095 4.10 -28.35 22.31
C HIS A 1095 3.94 -27.95 23.79
N ILE A 1096 4.81 -27.06 24.27
CA ILE A 1096 4.71 -26.49 25.63
C ILE A 1096 3.40 -25.70 25.77
N ALA A 1097 3.14 -24.77 24.85
CA ALA A 1097 1.96 -23.90 24.92
C ALA A 1097 0.64 -24.67 24.79
N LYS A 1098 0.60 -25.72 23.98
CA LYS A 1098 -0.58 -26.61 23.87
C LYS A 1098 -0.91 -27.29 25.19
N LYS A 1099 0.09 -27.63 26.00
CA LYS A 1099 -0.10 -28.36 27.26
C LYS A 1099 -0.26 -27.43 28.46
N TYR A 1100 0.48 -26.33 28.49
CA TYR A 1100 0.62 -25.47 29.67
C TYR A 1100 0.10 -24.03 29.46
N GLY A 1101 -0.34 -23.67 28.25
CA GLY A 1101 -0.79 -22.30 27.94
C GLY A 1101 0.34 -21.28 28.08
N ASP A 1102 -0.02 -20.03 28.42
CA ASP A 1102 0.94 -18.93 28.62
C ASP A 1102 1.79 -19.09 29.91
N GLU A 1103 1.37 -19.92 30.86
CA GLU A 1103 2.15 -20.20 32.08
C GLU A 1103 3.47 -20.93 31.78
N GLY A 1104 3.48 -21.73 30.70
CA GLY A 1104 4.65 -22.47 30.24
C GLY A 1104 5.19 -23.47 31.26
N LEU A 1105 6.50 -23.70 31.21
CA LEU A 1105 7.21 -24.54 32.18
C LEU A 1105 7.87 -23.67 33.27
N PRO A 1106 8.26 -24.26 34.42
CA PRO A 1106 9.16 -23.60 35.36
C PRO A 1106 10.45 -23.11 34.67
N ASP A 1107 11.03 -22.03 35.20
CA ASP A 1107 12.25 -21.45 34.65
C ASP A 1107 13.40 -22.49 34.63
N HIS A 1108 14.19 -22.48 33.54
CA HIS A 1108 15.29 -23.43 33.30
C HIS A 1108 14.92 -24.93 33.26
N SER A 1109 13.66 -25.26 32.93
CA SER A 1109 13.25 -26.64 32.67
C SER A 1109 13.94 -27.23 31.42
N ILE A 1110 14.20 -26.46 30.36
CA ILE A 1110 14.91 -26.94 29.18
C ILE A 1110 16.06 -25.98 28.87
N ASN A 1111 17.30 -26.44 29.02
CA ASN A 1111 18.50 -25.64 28.71
C ASN A 1111 19.19 -26.20 27.47
N ILE A 1112 19.42 -25.34 26.48
CA ILE A 1112 19.94 -25.71 25.17
C ILE A 1112 21.22 -24.92 24.91
N ASN A 1113 22.34 -25.59 24.69
CA ASN A 1113 23.61 -24.99 24.31
C ASN A 1113 23.89 -25.29 22.83
N LEU A 1114 24.18 -24.25 22.06
CA LEU A 1114 24.40 -24.31 20.63
C LEU A 1114 25.76 -23.72 20.24
N LYS A 1115 26.32 -24.25 19.16
CA LYS A 1115 27.52 -23.71 18.49
C LYS A 1115 27.26 -23.54 16.99
N GLY A 1116 27.64 -22.39 16.44
CA GLY A 1116 27.56 -22.10 14.99
C GLY A 1116 26.86 -20.78 14.67
N SER A 1117 26.24 -20.68 13.50
CA SER A 1117 25.52 -19.48 13.03
C SER A 1117 24.05 -19.80 12.86
N ALA A 1118 23.15 -19.13 13.58
CA ALA A 1118 21.72 -19.43 13.50
C ALA A 1118 21.03 -18.76 12.31
N GLY A 1119 20.07 -19.47 11.71
CA GLY A 1119 19.21 -18.95 10.66
C GLY A 1119 18.22 -17.89 11.12
N GLN A 1120 17.39 -17.43 10.18
CA GLN A 1120 16.32 -16.49 10.43
C GLN A 1120 15.34 -16.98 11.52
N SER A 1121 14.75 -16.05 12.26
CA SER A 1121 13.73 -16.33 13.28
C SER A 1121 14.17 -17.27 14.39
N PHE A 1122 15.46 -17.29 14.71
CA PHE A 1122 16.01 -18.07 15.82
C PHE A 1122 15.27 -17.76 17.14
N CYS A 1123 14.75 -18.81 17.80
CA CYS A 1123 13.95 -18.70 19.02
C CYS A 1123 12.66 -17.86 18.88
N ALA A 1124 12.06 -17.83 17.68
CA ALA A 1124 10.77 -17.17 17.50
C ALA A 1124 9.66 -17.83 18.34
N PHE A 1125 8.83 -17.01 18.99
CA PHE A 1125 7.72 -17.41 19.84
C PHE A 1125 8.11 -18.34 21.00
N MET A 1126 9.33 -18.19 21.51
CA MET A 1126 9.85 -19.12 22.51
C MET A 1126 9.11 -19.02 23.85
N SER A 1127 8.60 -20.15 24.31
CA SER A 1127 7.80 -20.29 25.55
C SER A 1127 8.66 -20.15 26.81
N LYS A 1128 8.01 -19.74 27.91
CA LYS A 1128 8.60 -19.75 29.26
C LYS A 1128 9.10 -21.14 29.68
N GLY A 1129 10.25 -21.15 30.36
CA GLY A 1129 10.94 -22.34 30.85
C GLY A 1129 11.98 -22.93 29.88
N VAL A 1130 12.07 -22.37 28.66
CA VAL A 1130 13.12 -22.70 27.68
C VAL A 1130 14.23 -21.65 27.76
N HIS A 1131 15.47 -22.11 27.88
CA HIS A 1131 16.69 -21.30 27.91
C HIS A 1131 17.63 -21.75 26.78
N VAL A 1132 18.05 -20.82 25.92
CA VAL A 1132 18.92 -21.11 24.78
C VAL A 1132 20.17 -20.24 24.83
N THR A 1133 21.33 -20.88 24.83
CA THR A 1133 22.64 -20.25 24.76
C THR A 1133 23.31 -20.61 23.43
N LEU A 1134 23.70 -19.60 22.63
CA LEU A 1134 24.41 -19.75 21.37
C LEU A 1134 25.82 -19.15 21.46
N GLU A 1135 26.83 -20.00 21.34
CA GLU A 1135 28.23 -19.61 21.07
C GLU A 1135 28.41 -19.46 19.56
N GLY A 1136 28.30 -18.24 19.05
CA GLY A 1136 28.06 -18.00 17.62
C GLY A 1136 27.56 -16.61 17.26
N ASP A 1137 26.80 -16.53 16.17
CA ASP A 1137 26.04 -15.36 15.73
C ASP A 1137 24.68 -15.79 15.12
N ALA A 1138 23.78 -14.83 14.87
CA ALA A 1138 22.46 -15.13 14.32
C ALA A 1138 22.00 -14.10 13.28
N ASN A 1139 21.14 -14.56 12.36
CA ASN A 1139 20.47 -13.73 11.36
C ASN A 1139 19.31 -12.90 11.94
N ASP A 1140 18.45 -12.35 11.07
CA ASP A 1140 17.31 -11.49 11.39
C ASP A 1140 16.26 -12.22 12.26
N TYR A 1141 15.44 -11.43 12.97
CA TYR A 1141 14.26 -11.89 13.71
C TYR A 1141 14.52 -12.75 14.95
N VAL A 1142 15.73 -12.70 15.53
CA VAL A 1142 16.02 -13.38 16.82
C VAL A 1142 14.98 -13.01 17.88
N GLY A 1143 14.35 -14.01 18.48
CA GLY A 1143 13.34 -13.82 19.53
C GLY A 1143 12.08 -13.09 19.05
N LYS A 1144 11.75 -13.14 17.76
CA LYS A 1144 10.48 -12.64 17.21
C LYS A 1144 9.29 -13.20 18.00
N GLY A 1145 8.43 -12.32 18.51
CA GLY A 1145 7.29 -12.71 19.35
C GLY A 1145 7.65 -13.48 20.62
N LEU A 1146 8.84 -13.23 21.22
CA LEU A 1146 9.28 -13.90 22.45
C LEU A 1146 8.17 -13.91 23.51
N SER A 1147 7.90 -15.11 24.04
CA SER A 1147 6.74 -15.41 24.90
C SER A 1147 7.20 -16.07 26.22
N GLY A 1148 8.24 -15.50 26.83
CA GLY A 1148 8.71 -15.83 28.18
C GLY A 1148 10.02 -16.61 28.26
N GLY A 1149 10.57 -17.08 27.14
CA GLY A 1149 11.86 -17.77 27.11
C GLY A 1149 13.06 -16.85 27.36
N GLU A 1150 14.24 -17.45 27.57
CA GLU A 1150 15.52 -16.74 27.74
C GLU A 1150 16.53 -17.10 26.62
N ILE A 1151 17.08 -16.08 25.95
CA ILE A 1151 18.05 -16.23 24.85
C ILE A 1151 19.38 -15.58 25.25
N VAL A 1152 20.50 -16.27 25.04
CA VAL A 1152 21.86 -15.73 25.24
C VAL A 1152 22.68 -15.99 23.98
N ILE A 1153 23.27 -14.96 23.37
CA ILE A 1153 24.14 -15.09 22.19
C ILE A 1153 25.45 -14.35 22.45
N TYR A 1154 26.57 -15.05 22.27
CA TYR A 1154 27.91 -14.50 22.40
C TYR A 1154 28.86 -15.11 21.35
N PRO A 1155 29.90 -14.38 20.92
CA PRO A 1155 30.80 -14.89 19.88
C PRO A 1155 31.60 -16.10 20.36
N PRO A 1156 32.08 -16.97 19.45
CA PRO A 1156 32.94 -18.09 19.79
C PRO A 1156 34.13 -17.67 20.65
N LYS A 1157 34.49 -18.47 21.65
CA LYS A 1157 35.56 -18.14 22.61
C LYS A 1157 36.92 -17.91 21.97
N THR A 1158 37.13 -18.45 20.77
CA THR A 1158 38.35 -18.29 19.96
C THR A 1158 38.39 -16.96 19.18
N SER A 1159 37.29 -16.21 19.15
CA SER A 1159 37.23 -14.90 18.48
C SER A 1159 37.97 -13.85 19.31
N ASP A 1160 38.92 -13.15 18.70
CA ASP A 1160 39.71 -12.10 19.33
C ASP A 1160 39.27 -10.67 18.99
N PHE A 1161 38.22 -10.51 18.16
CA PHE A 1161 37.65 -9.20 17.85
C PHE A 1161 36.90 -8.59 19.05
N ASP A 1162 36.88 -7.25 19.11
CA ASP A 1162 36.12 -6.53 20.14
C ASP A 1162 34.61 -6.67 19.89
N THR A 1163 33.93 -7.36 20.80
CA THR A 1163 32.49 -7.60 20.71
C THR A 1163 31.65 -6.33 20.62
N ILE A 1164 32.10 -5.20 21.20
CA ILE A 1164 31.32 -3.95 21.26
C ILE A 1164 31.21 -3.28 19.88
N THR A 1165 32.16 -3.55 18.98
CA THR A 1165 32.23 -2.97 17.64
C THR A 1165 31.73 -3.90 16.53
N ASN A 1166 31.36 -5.14 16.88
CA ASN A 1166 31.02 -6.19 15.94
C ASN A 1166 29.55 -6.59 16.02
N VAL A 1167 28.96 -6.86 14.86
CA VAL A 1167 27.55 -7.30 14.78
C VAL A 1167 27.43 -8.77 15.16
N ILE A 1168 26.47 -9.08 16.02
CA ILE A 1168 26.22 -10.43 16.55
C ILE A 1168 24.84 -10.97 16.18
N VAL A 1169 23.85 -10.09 15.99
CA VAL A 1169 22.48 -10.47 15.61
C VAL A 1169 21.93 -9.63 14.47
N GLY A 1170 20.90 -10.20 13.86
CA GLY A 1170 19.97 -9.68 12.88
C GLY A 1170 19.34 -8.29 13.05
N ASN A 1171 18.60 -7.90 12.02
CA ASN A 1171 17.57 -6.87 12.05
C ASN A 1171 16.35 -7.38 12.82
N VAL A 1172 15.53 -6.45 13.34
CA VAL A 1172 14.15 -6.73 13.78
C VAL A 1172 14.09 -7.82 14.87
N CYS A 1173 15.15 -7.95 15.67
CA CYS A 1173 15.14 -8.82 16.85
C CYS A 1173 14.07 -8.37 17.84
N LEU A 1174 13.44 -9.34 18.52
CA LEU A 1174 12.41 -9.13 19.53
C LEU A 1174 11.14 -8.45 19.01
N TYR A 1175 10.86 -8.56 17.70
CA TYR A 1175 9.68 -7.96 17.11
C TYR A 1175 8.40 -8.48 17.75
N GLY A 1176 7.66 -7.59 18.42
CA GLY A 1176 6.40 -7.93 19.06
C GLY A 1176 6.53 -8.89 20.25
N ALA A 1177 7.71 -8.98 20.88
CA ALA A 1177 7.90 -9.73 22.10
C ALA A 1177 6.92 -9.27 23.20
N THR A 1178 6.41 -10.21 23.99
CA THR A 1178 5.40 -9.96 25.04
C THR A 1178 5.91 -10.27 26.44
N SER A 1179 6.93 -11.13 26.56
CA SER A 1179 7.61 -11.47 27.80
C SER A 1179 8.91 -12.22 27.48
N GLY A 1180 9.85 -12.27 28.44
CA GLY A 1180 11.08 -13.08 28.33
C GLY A 1180 12.34 -12.24 28.50
N LYS A 1181 13.50 -12.83 28.19
CA LYS A 1181 14.80 -12.16 28.29
C LYS A 1181 15.68 -12.51 27.10
N ALA A 1182 16.47 -11.56 26.64
CA ALA A 1182 17.45 -11.78 25.59
C ALA A 1182 18.74 -10.99 25.86
N PHE A 1183 19.87 -11.67 25.81
CA PHE A 1183 21.20 -11.12 26.08
C PHE A 1183 22.10 -11.33 24.86
N PHE A 1184 22.60 -10.24 24.28
CA PHE A 1184 23.43 -10.26 23.09
C PHE A 1184 24.78 -9.60 23.38
N ARG A 1185 25.88 -10.36 23.27
CA ARG A 1185 27.24 -9.83 23.44
C ARG A 1185 27.78 -9.28 22.12
N GLY A 1186 27.20 -8.17 21.67
CA GLY A 1186 27.63 -7.42 20.49
C GLY A 1186 26.55 -6.50 19.95
N ILE A 1187 26.73 -5.99 18.73
CA ILE A 1187 25.80 -5.05 18.10
C ILE A 1187 24.60 -5.81 17.48
N ALA A 1188 23.38 -5.35 17.78
CA ALA A 1188 22.17 -5.70 17.04
C ALA A 1188 21.94 -4.77 15.84
N ALA A 1189 21.22 -5.26 14.83
CA ALA A 1189 20.97 -4.48 13.62
C ALA A 1189 19.70 -3.63 13.68
N GLU A 1190 19.24 -3.18 12.51
CA GLU A 1190 18.19 -2.17 12.39
C GLU A 1190 16.88 -2.63 13.06
N ARG A 1191 16.12 -1.66 13.60
CA ARG A 1191 14.80 -1.90 14.22
C ARG A 1191 14.81 -2.91 15.38
N PHE A 1192 15.90 -2.95 16.15
CA PHE A 1192 16.00 -3.70 17.39
C PHE A 1192 14.85 -3.39 18.37
N SER A 1193 14.19 -4.43 18.89
CA SER A 1193 13.06 -4.34 19.83
C SER A 1193 11.87 -3.54 19.31
N VAL A 1194 11.69 -3.50 17.98
CA VAL A 1194 10.52 -2.86 17.38
C VAL A 1194 9.24 -3.51 17.91
N ARG A 1195 8.29 -2.69 18.35
CA ARG A 1195 7.02 -3.15 18.94
C ARG A 1195 7.18 -4.08 20.16
N ASN A 1196 8.32 -4.09 20.87
CA ASN A 1196 8.43 -4.81 22.13
C ASN A 1196 7.34 -4.33 23.11
N SER A 1197 6.65 -5.29 23.72
CA SER A 1197 5.48 -5.12 24.57
C SER A 1197 5.65 -5.83 25.92
N GLY A 1198 6.84 -6.40 26.22
CA GLY A 1198 7.22 -6.95 27.52
C GLY A 1198 8.67 -7.41 27.49
#